data_AF-A0A9E3I2A5-F1
#
_entry.id   AF-A0A9E3I2A5-F1
#
_cell.length_a   1.000
_cell.length_b   1.000
_cell.length_c   1.000
_cell.angle_alpha   90.00
_cell.angle_beta   90.00
_cell.angle_gamma   90.00
#
_symmetry.space_group_name_H-M   'P 1'
#
loop_
_entity.id
_entity.type
_entity.pdbx_description
1 polymer ?
#
loop_
_entity_poly.entity_id
_entity_poly.type
_entity_poly.pdbx_seq_one_letter_code
_entity_poly.pdbx_strand_id
1 'polypeptide(L)'
;MIRKRIFIVCFISLFYCCQAPAEVNLALRKSYTVSPKPNYKHCTDALDRIQLTDGKALGSYWGDKSTLGWQLKDSIPEVVIDLERTAAIEQVRVYTRGGGVAQVYWPDFVIVLVSKDGRSFKCAGIARGRDPGGKARYHRRGVPHTMAAQNLAAQGRFVKLIFQPGSTYVFLDEVEITGSFSSSISPLALRTNLPSFKDPMELFDLAERQVQLRDNLDKTITFMSAQQKRLTSIRVELDTKLEDLANRLSRTTDRLFLEKEQAEFNKELGLLRAKIYQEVYKKPYVCIPANPMEPLAESPMIFEPEPVREINVSLWKGEFESVAFNIINCSEQPMTIFADVSPLKVTVTPSPDSVEVFTIRRSIFVKARRIGSIADALVLQNSRPFVLMPGEVTQIWLTINSRGLVAGDHKAGLAVFASLADGNDPAGRVIPINIRVEPINFPKDIPFNTYTWAYPKLSGITNKFLGETAMDLSSHHTNVFVVDNQNIPFPTRLSPKGNIMAQVPYEKTDELLRINSYARTYLFYWAFWAQRRDSGKFGKWMSDEWKKTFSSWLVDWVEHLKSTGIGYDRFAMYPFDESLCDEFYELAKLIKKIDPKIRIFANHFRNGPRDFMRFKELIDIWCPREMYCAAHPDWVAKLKDFGKPVWTYDCMGPGKANDPYGYYRLMPWKAFKHGFTGAGFWVYSDPIETVPWDDTIKSKGYYGVVYGAADSPVPTGGENIVPSRRWEAWREGIEDYVYLRQLQAAVDEIKKTEPAKANQIQKLIRNITEKVLQNPDDYDGAYEARKNISRALIQLKDGNFD
;
A
#
# COMPACT_ATOMS: atom_id res chain seq x y z
N MET A 1 -29.71 78.62 -4.05
CA MET A 1 -28.87 79.55 -4.86
C MET A 1 -27.43 79.33 -4.44
N ILE A 2 -26.41 79.02 -5.24
CA ILE A 2 -26.17 78.82 -6.68
C ILE A 2 -24.90 77.93 -6.67
N ARG A 3 -24.94 76.66 -7.10
CA ARG A 3 -24.80 76.15 -8.49
C ARG A 3 -23.47 76.54 -9.17
N LYS A 4 -22.81 75.51 -9.72
CA LYS A 4 -21.75 75.48 -10.76
C LYS A 4 -20.29 75.51 -10.30
N ARG A 5 -19.75 74.31 -10.02
CA ARG A 5 -18.55 73.75 -10.69
C ARG A 5 -18.49 72.23 -10.43
N ILE A 6 -19.45 71.55 -11.06
CA ILE A 6 -19.35 70.13 -11.43
C ILE A 6 -18.73 70.12 -12.83
N PHE A 7 -17.99 69.04 -13.13
CA PHE A 7 -17.45 68.58 -14.41
C PHE A 7 -15.98 68.97 -14.68
N ILE A 8 -15.19 67.96 -15.08
CA ILE A 8 -13.74 67.96 -15.36
C ILE A 8 -12.83 67.72 -14.13
N VAL A 9 -12.95 66.56 -13.47
CA VAL A 9 -11.78 65.78 -12.97
C VAL A 9 -12.06 64.27 -13.03
N CYS A 10 -13.32 63.82 -13.00
CA CYS A 10 -13.68 62.40 -13.10
C CYS A 10 -13.56 61.74 -14.50
N PHE A 11 -12.80 62.31 -15.44
CA PHE A 11 -12.65 61.74 -16.80
C PHE A 11 -11.19 61.46 -17.25
N ILE A 12 -10.19 61.63 -16.37
CA ILE A 12 -8.77 61.34 -16.70
C ILE A 12 -8.17 60.23 -15.81
N SER A 13 -8.94 59.62 -14.92
CA SER A 13 -8.48 58.50 -14.07
C SER A 13 -8.85 57.10 -14.60
N LEU A 14 -9.37 57.01 -15.84
CA LEU A 14 -9.89 55.75 -16.42
C LEU A 14 -9.05 55.19 -17.60
N PHE A 15 -7.83 55.67 -17.82
CA PHE A 15 -6.94 55.17 -18.89
C PHE A 15 -5.48 54.95 -18.46
N TYR A 16 -5.24 54.62 -17.20
CA TYR A 16 -4.07 53.83 -16.81
C TYR A 16 -4.56 52.46 -16.33
N CYS A 17 -5.30 51.77 -17.21
CA CYS A 17 -5.25 50.32 -17.20
C CYS A 17 -3.80 49.99 -17.55
N CYS A 18 -2.99 49.68 -16.55
CA CYS A 18 -1.72 49.02 -16.74
C CYS A 18 -2.05 47.72 -17.49
N GLN A 19 -2.02 47.75 -18.82
CA GLN A 19 -2.05 46.55 -19.63
C GLN A 19 -0.75 45.84 -19.29
N ALA A 20 -0.83 44.85 -18.38
CA ALA A 20 0.19 43.83 -18.33
C ALA A 20 0.36 43.33 -19.77
N PRO A 21 1.60 43.30 -20.31
CA PRO A 21 1.81 42.80 -21.67
C PRO A 21 1.18 41.41 -21.77
N ALA A 22 0.40 41.18 -22.83
CA ALA A 22 -0.24 39.89 -23.06
C ALA A 22 0.83 38.78 -22.98
N GLU A 23 0.66 37.83 -22.07
CA GLU A 23 1.56 36.68 -21.95
C GLU A 23 1.63 35.95 -23.30
N VAL A 24 2.79 35.96 -23.94
CA VAL A 24 2.99 35.28 -25.22
C VAL A 24 3.29 33.81 -24.95
N ASN A 25 2.40 32.90 -25.39
CA ASN A 25 2.68 31.47 -25.41
C ASN A 25 3.70 31.15 -26.52
N LEU A 26 4.96 30.95 -26.13
CA LEU A 26 6.09 30.60 -26.99
C LEU A 26 5.97 29.19 -27.58
N ALA A 27 5.22 28.29 -26.92
CA ALA A 27 5.01 26.92 -27.38
C ALA A 27 3.98 26.84 -28.52
N LEU A 28 3.16 27.88 -28.73
CA LEU A 28 2.07 27.86 -29.68
C LEU A 28 2.55 27.46 -31.09
N ARG A 29 1.96 26.36 -31.60
CA ARG A 29 2.23 25.69 -32.89
C ARG A 29 3.66 25.20 -33.06
N LYS A 30 4.42 25.04 -31.97
CA LYS A 30 5.76 24.48 -32.00
C LYS A 30 5.74 22.97 -32.03
N SER A 31 6.75 22.39 -32.69
CA SER A 31 6.92 20.94 -32.74
C SER A 31 7.35 20.40 -31.38
N TYR A 32 6.88 19.20 -31.08
CA TYR A 32 7.33 18.46 -29.90
C TYR A 32 7.51 16.98 -30.21
N THR A 33 8.24 16.30 -29.33
CA THR A 33 8.33 14.85 -29.28
C THR A 33 7.78 14.34 -27.96
N VAL A 34 7.27 13.11 -27.98
CA VAL A 34 6.74 12.42 -26.80
C VAL A 34 7.30 11.01 -26.70
N SER A 35 7.64 10.59 -25.48
CA SER A 35 8.13 9.26 -25.19
C SER A 35 7.53 8.74 -23.87
N PRO A 36 6.90 7.56 -23.84
CA PRO A 36 6.50 6.76 -24.99
C PRO A 36 5.45 7.51 -25.85
N LYS A 37 5.17 7.00 -27.06
CA LYS A 37 4.03 7.47 -27.84
C LYS A 37 2.71 7.26 -27.08
N PRO A 38 1.72 8.16 -27.20
CA PRO A 38 0.38 7.95 -26.67
C PRO A 38 -0.17 6.61 -27.16
N ASN A 39 -0.76 5.85 -26.25
CA ASN A 39 -1.21 4.48 -26.51
C ASN A 39 -2.63 4.20 -25.99
N TYR A 40 -3.31 5.21 -25.43
CA TYR A 40 -4.68 5.06 -24.97
C TYR A 40 -5.64 5.14 -26.16
N LYS A 41 -6.19 3.99 -26.57
CA LYS A 41 -6.95 3.80 -27.82
C LYS A 41 -8.04 4.86 -28.11
N HIS A 42 -8.70 5.38 -27.07
CA HIS A 42 -9.78 6.34 -27.24
C HIS A 42 -9.26 7.74 -27.59
N CYS A 43 -8.06 8.08 -27.15
CA CYS A 43 -7.39 9.36 -27.37
C CYS A 43 -6.57 9.36 -28.67
N THR A 44 -5.69 8.36 -28.83
CA THR A 44 -4.65 8.34 -29.88
C THR A 44 -5.19 8.55 -31.29
N ASP A 45 -4.64 9.54 -32.01
CA ASP A 45 -4.85 9.76 -33.45
C ASP A 45 -3.62 10.39 -34.17
N ALA A 46 -3.81 10.85 -35.41
CA ALA A 46 -2.74 11.44 -36.22
C ALA A 46 -2.37 12.89 -35.81
N LEU A 47 -3.24 13.56 -35.05
CA LEU A 47 -3.07 14.92 -34.56
C LEU A 47 -2.36 14.98 -33.20
N ASP A 48 -2.14 13.84 -32.53
CA ASP A 48 -1.31 13.68 -31.33
C ASP A 48 0.07 14.37 -31.42
N ARG A 49 0.56 14.69 -32.62
CA ARG A 49 1.84 15.37 -32.90
C ARG A 49 1.79 16.91 -32.85
N ILE A 50 0.60 17.51 -32.77
CA ILE A 50 0.41 18.97 -32.72
C ILE A 50 -0.50 19.46 -31.58
N GLN A 51 -1.32 18.58 -31.00
CA GLN A 51 -2.37 18.96 -30.05
C GLN A 51 -1.86 19.63 -28.78
N LEU A 52 -0.70 19.23 -28.23
CA LEU A 52 -0.17 19.84 -26.99
C LEU A 52 0.24 21.31 -27.13
N THR A 53 0.30 21.82 -28.35
CA THR A 53 0.74 23.19 -28.64
C THR A 53 -0.23 23.91 -29.57
N ASP A 54 -1.46 23.42 -29.72
CA ASP A 54 -2.42 23.98 -30.69
C ASP A 54 -3.19 25.19 -30.14
N GLY A 55 -3.04 25.47 -28.84
CA GLY A 55 -3.67 26.57 -28.12
C GLY A 55 -5.06 26.23 -27.57
N LYS A 56 -5.45 24.94 -27.52
CA LYS A 56 -6.78 24.50 -27.05
C LYS A 56 -6.72 23.77 -25.71
N ALA A 57 -6.96 24.49 -24.62
CA ALA A 57 -7.18 23.91 -23.29
C ALA A 57 -8.68 23.60 -23.07
N LEU A 58 -9.20 22.52 -23.67
CA LEU A 58 -10.65 22.21 -23.71
C LEU A 58 -11.15 21.31 -22.55
N GLY A 59 -10.38 21.19 -21.46
CA GLY A 59 -10.82 20.59 -20.21
C GLY A 59 -10.63 19.07 -20.10
N SER A 60 -9.91 18.48 -21.06
CA SER A 60 -9.47 17.09 -21.19
C SER A 60 -10.57 16.06 -21.08
N TYR A 61 -10.64 15.09 -21.98
CA TYR A 61 -11.48 13.92 -21.71
C TYR A 61 -10.78 12.69 -22.26
N TRP A 62 -10.63 11.66 -21.43
CA TRP A 62 -10.00 10.40 -21.86
C TRP A 62 -10.83 9.64 -22.90
N GLY A 63 -11.95 10.17 -23.38
CA GLY A 63 -12.68 9.67 -24.54
C GLY A 63 -12.48 10.50 -25.81
N ASP A 64 -11.85 11.67 -25.71
CA ASP A 64 -11.80 12.65 -26.79
C ASP A 64 -10.47 12.57 -27.54
N LYS A 65 -10.55 12.76 -28.86
CA LYS A 65 -9.39 12.78 -29.75
C LYS A 65 -8.51 14.01 -29.59
N SER A 66 -9.00 15.07 -28.94
CA SER A 66 -8.24 16.29 -28.65
C SER A 66 -7.31 16.18 -27.44
N THR A 67 -7.26 15.03 -26.77
CA THR A 67 -6.46 14.80 -25.56
C THR A 67 -5.43 13.74 -25.85
N LEU A 68 -4.16 13.96 -25.50
CA LEU A 68 -3.14 12.91 -25.52
C LEU A 68 -3.32 12.02 -24.29
N GLY A 69 -3.36 10.70 -24.52
CA GLY A 69 -3.62 9.72 -23.46
C GLY A 69 -2.63 8.57 -23.43
N TRP A 70 -2.19 8.21 -22.24
CA TRP A 70 -1.34 7.05 -21.98
C TRP A 70 -2.02 6.07 -21.02
N GLN A 71 -1.90 4.78 -21.34
CA GLN A 71 -2.01 3.67 -20.40
C GLN A 71 -0.61 3.13 -20.13
N LEU A 72 -0.10 3.45 -18.94
CA LEU A 72 1.27 3.18 -18.51
C LEU A 72 1.42 1.75 -18.00
N LYS A 73 2.51 1.11 -18.42
CA LYS A 73 3.00 -0.14 -17.82
C LYS A 73 4.12 0.18 -16.83
N ASP A 74 5.29 0.59 -17.35
CA ASP A 74 6.49 0.88 -16.55
C ASP A 74 7.27 2.12 -17.05
N SER A 75 6.75 2.85 -18.03
CA SER A 75 7.41 4.03 -18.62
C SER A 75 6.81 5.33 -18.11
N ILE A 76 7.65 6.33 -17.89
CA ILE A 76 7.25 7.68 -17.52
C ILE A 76 7.10 8.52 -18.79
N PRO A 77 5.96 9.21 -19.01
CA PRO A 77 5.81 10.14 -20.12
C PRO A 77 6.81 11.29 -20.03
N GLU A 78 7.42 11.60 -21.17
CA GLU A 78 8.27 12.75 -21.40
C GLU A 78 7.75 13.52 -22.62
N VAL A 79 7.77 14.85 -22.54
CA VAL A 79 7.42 15.74 -23.66
C VAL A 79 8.60 16.68 -23.88
N VAL A 80 9.12 16.80 -25.11
CA VAL A 80 10.17 17.77 -25.46
C VAL A 80 9.65 18.73 -26.52
N ILE A 81 9.52 20.01 -26.18
CA ILE A 81 9.06 21.07 -27.07
C ILE A 81 10.28 21.82 -27.60
N ASP A 82 10.37 22.01 -28.92
CA ASP A 82 11.38 22.85 -29.57
C ASP A 82 10.80 24.24 -29.86
N LEU A 83 11.28 25.27 -29.15
CA LEU A 83 10.87 26.66 -29.37
C LEU A 83 11.50 27.29 -30.64
N GLU A 84 12.24 26.50 -31.43
CA GLU A 84 13.00 26.82 -32.66
C GLU A 84 14.21 27.74 -32.44
N ARG A 85 14.15 28.61 -31.45
CA ARG A 85 15.24 29.50 -31.03
C ARG A 85 15.29 29.63 -29.51
N THR A 86 16.44 30.05 -29.00
CA THR A 86 16.61 30.29 -27.57
C THR A 86 15.70 31.43 -27.10
N ALA A 87 14.96 31.19 -26.03
CA ALA A 87 14.07 32.15 -25.37
C ALA A 87 14.37 32.22 -23.86
N ALA A 88 14.01 33.35 -23.26
CA ALA A 88 13.82 33.43 -21.81
C ALA A 88 12.47 32.77 -21.48
N ILE A 89 12.46 31.91 -20.48
CA ILE A 89 11.30 31.12 -20.05
C ILE A 89 10.96 31.53 -18.63
N GLU A 90 9.73 32.01 -18.43
CA GLU A 90 9.25 32.54 -17.15
C GLU A 90 8.32 31.54 -16.47
N GLN A 91 7.42 30.92 -17.23
CA GLN A 91 6.47 29.96 -16.71
C GLN A 91 6.14 28.85 -17.72
N VAL A 92 5.81 27.68 -17.18
CA VAL A 92 5.23 26.55 -17.91
C VAL A 92 3.89 26.19 -17.27
N ARG A 93 2.85 26.02 -18.08
CA ARG A 93 1.54 25.50 -17.67
C ARG A 93 1.21 24.22 -18.42
N VAL A 94 0.66 23.25 -17.71
CA VAL A 94 0.25 21.94 -18.23
C VAL A 94 -1.22 21.72 -17.90
N TYR A 95 -2.01 21.48 -18.93
CA TYR A 95 -3.45 21.25 -18.81
C TYR A 95 -3.76 19.76 -18.67
N THR A 96 -4.17 19.44 -17.44
CA THR A 96 -4.45 18.17 -16.77
C THR A 96 -5.89 17.67 -16.76
N ARG A 97 -6.13 16.37 -16.57
CA ARG A 97 -7.34 15.87 -15.91
C ARG A 97 -7.15 14.59 -15.10
N GLY A 98 -7.94 14.51 -14.04
CA GLY A 98 -7.85 13.47 -13.03
C GLY A 98 -9.02 13.56 -12.05
N GLY A 99 -8.73 13.44 -10.76
CA GLY A 99 -9.74 13.49 -9.69
C GLY A 99 -10.27 12.12 -9.24
N GLY A 100 -9.61 11.01 -9.63
CA GLY A 100 -9.83 9.66 -9.11
C GLY A 100 -10.91 8.84 -9.81
N VAL A 101 -11.72 9.46 -10.68
CA VAL A 101 -12.76 8.77 -11.46
C VAL A 101 -12.10 7.79 -12.44
N ALA A 102 -12.64 6.57 -12.51
CA ALA A 102 -12.08 5.47 -13.33
C ALA A 102 -10.59 5.20 -13.04
N GLN A 103 -10.14 5.48 -11.81
CA GLN A 103 -8.75 5.39 -11.38
C GLN A 103 -7.79 6.32 -12.14
N VAL A 104 -8.31 7.40 -12.73
CA VAL A 104 -7.51 8.45 -13.38
C VAL A 104 -7.24 9.57 -12.39
N TYR A 105 -5.97 9.79 -12.07
CA TYR A 105 -5.51 10.84 -11.17
C TYR A 105 -4.64 11.84 -11.91
N TRP A 106 -4.58 13.07 -11.42
CA TRP A 106 -3.62 14.05 -11.94
C TRP A 106 -2.19 13.55 -11.74
N PRO A 107 -1.23 13.94 -12.59
CA PRO A 107 0.18 13.77 -12.27
C PRO A 107 0.50 14.34 -10.88
N ASP A 108 1.33 13.67 -10.09
CA ASP A 108 1.70 14.16 -8.75
C ASP A 108 2.54 15.45 -8.88
N PHE A 109 3.45 15.48 -9.85
CA PHE A 109 4.20 16.66 -10.26
C PHE A 109 4.76 16.52 -11.70
N VAL A 110 5.23 17.63 -12.26
CA VAL A 110 5.94 17.71 -13.53
C VAL A 110 7.27 18.43 -13.30
N ILE A 111 8.38 17.80 -13.68
CA ILE A 111 9.70 18.44 -13.66
C ILE A 111 9.93 19.15 -15.00
N VAL A 112 10.33 20.41 -14.93
CA VAL A 112 10.63 21.27 -16.08
C VAL A 112 12.14 21.36 -16.26
N LEU A 113 12.62 20.88 -17.40
CA LEU A 113 14.00 20.93 -17.82
C LEU A 113 14.15 21.84 -19.05
N VAL A 114 15.27 22.55 -19.15
CA VAL A 114 15.59 23.39 -20.31
C VAL A 114 16.92 23.02 -20.94
N SER A 115 17.05 23.22 -22.25
CA SER A 115 18.30 22.98 -22.99
C SER A 115 18.48 23.98 -24.13
N LYS A 116 19.72 24.31 -24.46
CA LYS A 116 20.07 25.10 -25.66
C LYS A 116 20.33 24.22 -26.89
N ASP A 117 20.77 22.98 -26.69
CA ASP A 117 21.24 22.07 -27.74
C ASP A 117 20.34 20.84 -27.96
N GLY A 118 19.34 20.63 -27.09
CA GLY A 118 18.41 19.50 -27.15
C GLY A 118 19.03 18.18 -26.68
N ARG A 119 20.25 18.22 -26.14
CA ARG A 119 21.00 17.04 -25.65
C ARG A 119 21.27 17.14 -24.16
N SER A 120 21.74 18.30 -23.71
CA SER A 120 22.10 18.56 -22.32
C SER A 120 21.00 19.35 -21.64
N PHE A 121 20.24 18.71 -20.76
CA PHE A 121 19.11 19.31 -20.07
C PHE A 121 19.48 19.70 -18.63
N LYS A 122 18.97 20.86 -18.19
CA LYS A 122 19.16 21.37 -16.82
C LYS A 122 17.81 21.63 -16.17
N CYS A 123 17.69 21.37 -14.87
CA CYS A 123 16.43 21.54 -14.16
C CYS A 123 16.11 23.02 -13.90
N ALA A 124 15.00 23.48 -14.45
CA ALA A 124 14.50 24.85 -14.29
C ALA A 124 13.49 24.95 -13.13
N GLY A 125 12.64 23.93 -12.95
CA GLY A 125 11.65 23.94 -11.88
C GLY A 125 10.73 22.72 -11.85
N ILE A 126 9.69 22.81 -11.01
CA ILE A 126 8.71 21.75 -10.75
C ILE A 126 7.30 22.34 -10.65
N ALA A 127 6.32 21.74 -11.33
CA ALA A 127 4.90 22.04 -11.17
C ALA A 127 4.23 20.94 -10.35
N ARG A 128 3.52 21.30 -9.26
CA ARG A 128 2.77 20.36 -8.42
C ARG A 128 1.39 20.10 -9.00
N GLY A 129 0.89 18.86 -8.86
CA GLY A 129 -0.45 18.49 -9.34
C GLY A 129 -1.50 18.35 -8.25
N ARG A 130 -1.12 18.55 -6.99
CA ARG A 130 -2.02 18.48 -5.83
C ARG A 130 -2.16 19.88 -5.23
N ASP A 131 -3.37 20.43 -5.30
CA ASP A 131 -3.74 21.69 -4.65
C ASP A 131 -4.05 21.44 -3.16
N PRO A 132 -3.56 22.24 -2.19
CA PRO A 132 -3.76 22.03 -0.77
C PRO A 132 -5.22 22.37 -0.38
N GLY A 133 -6.11 21.37 -0.41
CA GLY A 133 -7.48 21.54 0.11
C GLY A 133 -8.54 20.62 -0.50
N GLY A 134 -8.23 19.93 -1.60
CA GLY A 134 -9.19 19.03 -2.25
C GLY A 134 -9.34 17.71 -1.51
N LYS A 135 -10.32 17.55 -0.63
CA LYS A 135 -10.90 16.22 -0.38
C LYS A 135 -11.26 15.64 -1.75
N ALA A 136 -10.89 14.39 -2.02
CA ALA A 136 -11.38 13.66 -3.20
C ALA A 136 -12.91 13.59 -3.13
N ARG A 137 -13.58 14.61 -3.63
CA ARG A 137 -15.03 14.58 -3.81
C ARG A 137 -15.26 13.55 -4.91
N TYR A 138 -16.09 12.56 -4.63
CA TYR A 138 -16.59 11.63 -5.65
C TYR A 138 -17.34 12.42 -6.72
N HIS A 139 -16.61 12.93 -7.70
CA HIS A 139 -17.20 13.55 -8.87
C HIS A 139 -17.65 12.43 -9.82
N ARG A 140 -18.83 12.56 -10.44
CA ARG A 140 -19.28 11.60 -11.46
C ARG A 140 -18.49 11.71 -12.78
N ARG A 141 -17.58 12.68 -12.89
CA ARG A 141 -16.77 13.00 -14.08
C ARG A 141 -15.35 13.41 -13.64
N GLY A 142 -14.36 13.20 -14.51
CA GLY A 142 -13.00 13.70 -14.27
C GLY A 142 -12.97 15.22 -14.09
N VAL A 143 -12.00 15.70 -13.31
CA VAL A 143 -11.85 17.11 -12.94
C VAL A 143 -10.64 17.70 -13.67
N PRO A 144 -10.82 18.72 -14.52
CA PRO A 144 -9.71 19.44 -15.16
C PRO A 144 -8.80 20.09 -14.11
N HIS A 145 -7.50 20.17 -14.37
CA HIS A 145 -6.53 20.83 -13.48
C HIS A 145 -5.40 21.47 -14.28
N THR A 146 -4.90 22.62 -13.83
CA THR A 146 -3.75 23.28 -14.46
C THR A 146 -2.58 23.23 -13.51
N MET A 147 -1.52 22.54 -13.92
CA MET A 147 -0.26 22.50 -13.18
C MET A 147 0.64 23.61 -13.72
N ALA A 148 1.24 24.41 -12.84
CA ALA A 148 2.09 25.52 -13.24
C ALA A 148 3.44 25.49 -12.51
N ALA A 149 4.51 25.79 -13.23
CA ALA A 149 5.80 26.16 -12.67
C ALA A 149 6.12 27.61 -13.09
N GLN A 150 6.26 28.50 -12.11
CA GLN A 150 6.42 29.94 -12.28
C GLN A 150 7.79 30.41 -11.78
N ASN A 151 8.17 31.64 -12.15
CA ASN A 151 9.43 32.26 -11.73
C ASN A 151 10.65 31.38 -12.07
N LEU A 152 10.59 30.70 -13.22
CA LEU A 152 11.65 29.79 -13.65
C LEU A 152 12.95 30.53 -13.93
N ALA A 153 12.83 31.74 -14.51
CA ALA A 153 13.94 32.60 -14.90
C ALA A 153 15.05 31.81 -15.62
N ALA A 154 14.65 30.98 -16.58
CA ALA A 154 15.51 30.04 -17.28
C ALA A 154 15.71 30.47 -18.75
N GLN A 155 16.77 29.99 -19.40
CA GLN A 155 17.01 30.26 -20.81
C GLN A 155 17.27 28.95 -21.57
N GLY A 156 16.52 28.71 -22.64
CA GLY A 156 16.62 27.51 -23.46
C GLY A 156 15.92 27.63 -24.79
N ARG A 157 16.28 26.75 -25.74
CA ARG A 157 15.52 26.50 -26.97
C ARG A 157 14.55 25.34 -26.79
N PHE A 158 14.95 24.32 -26.04
CA PHE A 158 14.16 23.13 -25.78
C PHE A 158 13.64 23.14 -24.36
N VAL A 159 12.37 22.77 -24.18
CA VAL A 159 11.75 22.54 -22.87
C VAL A 159 11.33 21.08 -22.81
N LYS A 160 11.88 20.35 -21.85
CA LYS A 160 11.53 18.96 -21.57
C LYS A 160 10.70 18.89 -20.29
N LEU A 161 9.58 18.20 -20.35
CA LEU A 161 8.68 17.92 -19.24
C LEU A 161 8.76 16.43 -18.92
N ILE A 162 8.97 16.12 -17.65
CA ILE A 162 8.98 14.75 -17.13
C ILE A 162 7.85 14.64 -16.11
N PHE A 163 6.94 13.68 -16.31
CA PHE A 163 5.70 13.59 -15.56
C PHE A 163 5.77 12.48 -14.53
N GLN A 164 5.57 12.77 -13.25
CA GLN A 164 5.28 11.71 -12.28
C GLN A 164 3.79 11.39 -12.30
N PRO A 165 3.35 10.24 -12.85
CA PRO A 165 1.93 9.94 -12.99
C PRO A 165 1.26 9.79 -11.62
N GLY A 166 0.01 10.21 -11.42
CA GLY A 166 -0.75 9.83 -10.21
C GLY A 166 -1.37 8.43 -10.31
N SER A 167 -1.34 7.81 -11.50
CA SER A 167 -2.02 6.55 -11.79
C SER A 167 -1.39 5.81 -12.98
N THR A 168 -1.98 4.69 -13.38
CA THR A 168 -1.64 4.01 -14.65
C THR A 168 -2.05 4.79 -15.88
N TYR A 169 -2.74 5.92 -15.72
CA TYR A 169 -3.17 6.78 -16.81
C TYR A 169 -2.66 8.21 -16.64
N VAL A 170 -2.31 8.83 -17.76
CA VAL A 170 -1.96 10.25 -17.86
C VAL A 170 -2.69 10.82 -19.07
N PHE A 171 -3.28 11.99 -18.91
CA PHE A 171 -3.99 12.70 -19.98
C PHE A 171 -3.56 14.16 -20.00
N LEU A 172 -3.23 14.67 -21.18
CA LEU A 172 -2.74 16.03 -21.40
C LEU A 172 -3.47 16.66 -22.57
N ASP A 173 -3.82 17.93 -22.45
CA ASP A 173 -4.44 18.71 -23.54
C ASP A 173 -3.47 19.67 -24.19
N GLU A 174 -2.89 20.55 -23.39
CA GLU A 174 -2.11 21.70 -23.84
C GLU A 174 -0.93 21.92 -22.89
N VAL A 175 0.17 22.43 -23.45
CA VAL A 175 1.33 22.93 -22.73
C VAL A 175 1.60 24.36 -23.19
N GLU A 176 1.48 25.31 -22.28
CA GLU A 176 1.83 26.71 -22.52
C GLU A 176 3.20 27.01 -21.92
N ILE A 177 4.05 27.69 -22.69
CA ILE A 177 5.35 28.18 -22.24
C ILE A 177 5.34 29.69 -22.43
N THR A 178 5.39 30.46 -21.35
CA THR A 178 5.41 31.93 -21.41
C THR A 178 6.82 32.47 -21.15
N GLY A 179 7.14 33.57 -21.83
CA GLY A 179 8.42 34.24 -21.73
C GLY A 179 8.67 35.15 -22.93
N SER A 180 9.94 35.35 -23.33
CA SER A 180 10.25 36.20 -24.48
C SER A 180 11.45 35.75 -25.31
N PHE A 181 11.40 36.11 -26.59
CA PHE A 181 12.50 35.93 -27.56
C PHE A 181 13.46 37.12 -27.64
N SER A 182 13.19 38.22 -26.92
CA SER A 182 14.01 39.42 -26.97
C SER A 182 15.27 39.25 -26.11
N SER A 183 16.43 39.65 -26.63
CA SER A 183 17.68 39.77 -25.88
C SER A 183 17.68 40.97 -24.90
N SER A 184 16.65 41.82 -24.94
CA SER A 184 16.53 43.06 -24.15
C SER A 184 15.42 42.99 -23.09
N ILE A 185 15.33 41.88 -22.35
CA ILE A 185 14.62 41.88 -21.07
C ILE A 185 15.60 42.29 -19.96
N SER A 186 15.11 43.08 -19.01
CA SER A 186 15.83 43.46 -17.79
C SER A 186 16.52 42.23 -17.16
N PRO A 187 17.85 42.24 -16.93
CA PRO A 187 18.65 41.15 -16.34
C PRO A 187 18.29 40.77 -14.90
N LEU A 188 17.08 41.06 -14.40
CA LEU A 188 16.66 40.66 -13.07
C LEU A 188 16.47 39.13 -13.04
N ALA A 189 17.61 38.46 -12.86
CA ALA A 189 17.84 37.11 -12.37
C ALA A 189 17.57 35.93 -13.32
N LEU A 190 17.95 36.00 -14.61
CA LEU A 190 18.17 34.74 -15.36
C LEU A 190 19.16 33.85 -14.58
N ARG A 191 18.77 32.63 -14.29
CA ARG A 191 19.60 31.66 -13.56
C ARG A 191 20.68 31.11 -14.46
N THR A 192 21.89 31.63 -14.29
CA THR A 192 23.06 31.21 -15.06
C THR A 192 23.54 29.81 -14.68
N ASN A 193 23.29 29.38 -13.44
CA ASN A 193 23.75 28.09 -12.89
C ASN A 193 22.58 27.18 -12.49
N LEU A 194 21.86 26.64 -13.47
CA LEU A 194 20.87 25.59 -13.23
C LEU A 194 21.55 24.23 -12.96
N PRO A 195 21.03 23.40 -12.04
CA PRO A 195 21.61 22.10 -11.75
C PRO A 195 21.43 21.13 -12.94
N SER A 196 22.45 20.30 -13.15
CA SER A 196 22.45 19.21 -14.11
C SER A 196 22.43 17.88 -13.37
N PHE A 197 21.55 16.98 -13.80
CA PHE A 197 21.42 15.64 -13.23
C PHE A 197 21.81 14.63 -14.30
N LYS A 198 22.60 13.63 -13.92
CA LYS A 198 22.98 12.53 -14.82
C LYS A 198 21.98 11.37 -14.74
N ASP A 199 21.36 11.20 -13.58
CA ASP A 199 20.38 10.15 -13.32
C ASP A 199 18.97 10.76 -13.16
N PRO A 200 17.99 10.35 -13.98
CA PRO A 200 16.60 10.72 -13.79
C PRO A 200 16.04 10.34 -12.41
N MET A 201 16.50 9.23 -11.81
CA MET A 201 16.00 8.78 -10.51
C MET A 201 16.36 9.75 -9.38
N GLU A 202 17.57 10.30 -9.39
CA GLU A 202 18.01 11.35 -8.46
C GLU A 202 17.09 12.58 -8.54
N LEU A 203 16.73 12.97 -9.77
CA LEU A 203 15.85 14.11 -10.02
C LEU A 203 14.42 13.86 -9.50
N PHE A 204 13.89 12.63 -9.68
CA PHE A 204 12.58 12.25 -9.14
C PHE A 204 12.55 12.21 -7.63
N ASP A 205 13.57 11.63 -6.99
CA ASP A 205 13.65 11.57 -5.53
C ASP A 205 13.70 12.98 -4.91
N LEU A 206 14.52 13.88 -5.45
CA LEU A 206 14.55 15.27 -5.02
C LEU A 206 13.20 15.98 -5.21
N ALA A 207 12.52 15.74 -6.34
CA ALA A 207 11.22 16.33 -6.62
C ALA A 207 10.16 15.83 -5.63
N GLU A 208 10.15 14.53 -5.35
CA GLU A 208 9.23 13.90 -4.41
C GLU A 208 9.43 14.38 -2.98
N ARG A 209 10.68 14.44 -2.50
CA ARG A 209 11.02 14.98 -1.18
C ARG A 209 10.57 16.42 -1.03
N GLN A 210 10.75 17.25 -2.07
CA GLN A 210 10.29 18.63 -2.04
C GLN A 210 8.76 18.75 -2.02
N VAL A 211 8.05 17.93 -2.80
CA VAL A 211 6.58 17.88 -2.75
C VAL A 211 6.10 17.47 -1.37
N GLN A 212 6.72 16.46 -0.76
CA GLN A 212 6.38 15.98 0.58
C GLN A 212 6.64 17.04 1.65
N LEU A 213 7.78 17.75 1.60
CA LEU A 213 8.10 18.86 2.50
C LEU A 213 7.03 19.96 2.43
N ARG A 214 6.60 20.33 1.22
CA ARG A 214 5.55 21.33 1.04
C ARG A 214 4.19 20.84 1.56
N ASP A 215 3.80 19.61 1.25
CA ASP A 215 2.58 19.00 1.81
C ASP A 215 2.60 19.02 3.34
N ASN A 216 3.76 18.73 3.94
CA ASN A 216 3.97 18.74 5.38
C ASN A 216 3.87 20.15 5.99
N LEU A 217 4.40 21.16 5.30
CA LEU A 217 4.23 22.55 5.69
C LEU A 217 2.77 23.01 5.59
N ASP A 218 2.11 22.75 4.45
CA ASP A 218 0.72 23.13 4.20
C ASP A 218 -0.21 22.54 5.28
N LYS A 219 0.00 21.27 5.65
CA LYS A 219 -0.71 20.61 6.76
C LYS A 219 -0.41 21.26 8.11
N THR A 220 0.84 21.64 8.37
CA THR A 220 1.25 22.33 9.61
C THR A 220 0.54 23.69 9.75
N ILE A 221 0.49 24.48 8.67
CA ILE A 221 -0.20 25.78 8.62
C ILE A 221 -1.71 25.61 8.81
N THR A 222 -2.31 24.64 8.10
CA THR A 222 -3.74 24.34 8.22
C THR A 222 -4.10 23.95 9.65
N PHE A 223 -3.26 23.12 10.26
CA PHE A 223 -3.45 22.67 11.62
C PHE A 223 -3.31 23.80 12.65
N MET A 224 -2.27 24.63 12.53
CA MET A 224 -2.10 25.85 13.32
C MET A 224 -3.34 26.74 13.27
N SER A 225 -3.88 26.93 12.07
CA SER A 225 -5.10 27.71 11.85
C SER A 225 -6.33 27.09 12.54
N ALA A 226 -6.42 25.76 12.65
CA ALA A 226 -7.50 25.09 13.35
C ALA A 226 -7.36 25.13 14.89
N GLN A 227 -6.13 25.19 15.41
CA GLN A 227 -5.83 25.13 16.86
C GLN A 227 -5.59 26.51 17.50
N GLN A 228 -6.00 27.60 16.85
CA GLN A 228 -5.74 28.99 17.28
C GLN A 228 -6.06 29.29 18.75
N LYS A 229 -7.06 28.61 19.34
CA LYS A 229 -7.45 28.80 20.75
C LYS A 229 -6.47 28.19 21.76
N ARG A 230 -5.69 27.16 21.38
CA ARG A 230 -4.76 26.45 22.29
C ARG A 230 -3.35 27.03 22.26
N LEU A 231 -3.02 27.85 21.25
CA LEU A 231 -1.66 28.30 20.95
C LEU A 231 -1.49 29.83 21.03
N THR A 232 -2.35 30.50 21.81
CA THR A 232 -2.44 31.98 21.84
C THR A 232 -1.13 32.69 22.20
N SER A 233 -0.30 32.06 23.04
CA SER A 233 0.98 32.59 23.53
C SER A 233 2.06 32.70 22.45
N ILE A 234 2.09 31.76 21.50
CA ILE A 234 3.16 31.65 20.48
C ILE A 234 2.66 31.85 19.04
N ARG A 235 1.36 32.09 18.87
CA ARG A 235 0.70 32.17 17.57
C ARG A 235 1.36 33.14 16.60
N VAL A 236 1.56 34.41 17.02
CA VAL A 236 2.05 35.46 16.12
C VAL A 236 3.46 35.14 15.60
N GLU A 237 4.33 34.62 16.47
CA GLU A 237 5.68 34.18 16.09
C GLU A 237 5.62 33.02 15.08
N LEU A 238 4.82 31.99 15.37
CA LEU A 238 4.72 30.80 14.53
C LEU A 238 4.07 31.10 13.17
N ASP A 239 2.98 31.86 13.14
CA ASP A 239 2.32 32.26 11.89
C ASP A 239 3.33 33.00 11.00
N THR A 240 4.09 33.94 11.55
CA THR A 240 5.14 34.68 10.82
C THR A 240 6.23 33.75 10.28
N LYS A 241 6.75 32.82 11.10
CA LYS A 241 7.82 31.91 10.68
C LYS A 241 7.36 30.87 9.66
N LEU A 242 6.15 30.34 9.81
CA LEU A 242 5.55 29.41 8.85
C LEU A 242 5.25 30.11 7.53
N GLU A 243 4.77 31.36 7.55
CA GLU A 243 4.60 32.17 6.34
C GLU A 243 5.93 32.48 5.66
N ASP A 244 6.99 32.81 6.40
CA ASP A 244 8.33 33.01 5.85
C ASP A 244 8.86 31.73 5.18
N LEU A 245 8.79 30.60 5.88
CA LEU A 245 9.18 29.30 5.34
C LEU A 245 8.35 28.94 4.09
N ALA A 246 7.04 29.19 4.13
CA ALA A 246 6.16 29.03 2.98
C ALA A 246 6.53 29.99 1.84
N ASN A 247 6.97 31.21 2.10
CA ASN A 247 7.40 32.14 1.05
C ASN A 247 8.70 31.67 0.39
N ARG A 248 9.67 31.21 1.19
CA ARG A 248 10.93 30.63 0.70
C ARG A 248 10.71 29.35 -0.10
N LEU A 249 9.73 28.53 0.28
CA LEU A 249 9.36 27.33 -0.47
C LEU A 249 8.45 27.64 -1.67
N SER A 250 7.50 28.55 -1.58
CA SER A 250 6.35 28.65 -2.52
C SER A 250 6.31 29.91 -3.37
N ARG A 251 6.77 31.06 -2.86
CA ARG A 251 6.43 32.37 -3.45
C ARG A 251 7.55 33.02 -4.24
N THR A 252 8.80 32.61 -4.04
CA THR A 252 9.92 33.22 -4.78
C THR A 252 10.35 32.39 -5.98
N THR A 253 10.29 31.05 -5.93
CA THR A 253 10.70 30.22 -7.09
C THR A 253 10.11 28.80 -7.07
N ASP A 254 9.54 28.30 -8.18
CA ASP A 254 9.18 26.88 -8.36
C ASP A 254 10.41 26.01 -8.70
N ARG A 255 11.56 26.33 -8.11
CA ARG A 255 12.80 25.59 -8.34
C ARG A 255 12.79 24.26 -7.62
N LEU A 256 13.54 23.32 -8.17
CA LEU A 256 13.96 22.14 -7.43
C LEU A 256 15.14 22.50 -6.52
N PHE A 257 14.99 22.32 -5.21
CA PHE A 257 16.04 22.53 -4.22
C PHE A 257 16.98 21.32 -4.18
N LEU A 258 18.26 21.56 -3.91
CA LEU A 258 19.23 20.48 -3.70
C LEU A 258 18.97 19.79 -2.35
N GLU A 259 19.50 18.57 -2.18
CA GLU A 259 19.27 17.75 -0.97
C GLU A 259 19.59 18.50 0.32
N LYS A 260 20.72 19.20 0.38
CA LYS A 260 21.13 19.98 1.56
C LYS A 260 20.12 21.10 1.90
N GLU A 261 19.64 21.83 0.89
CA GLU A 261 18.63 22.89 1.09
C GLU A 261 17.32 22.30 1.60
N GLN A 262 16.88 21.17 1.03
CA GLN A 262 15.67 20.47 1.49
C GLN A 262 15.82 19.95 2.93
N ALA A 263 17.01 19.46 3.30
CA ALA A 263 17.29 19.04 4.67
C ALA A 263 17.24 20.22 5.66
N GLU A 264 17.75 21.39 5.27
CA GLU A 264 17.68 22.62 6.07
C GLU A 264 16.21 23.07 6.29
N PHE A 265 15.39 23.05 5.24
CA PHE A 265 13.96 23.36 5.37
C PHE A 265 13.19 22.34 6.22
N ASN A 266 13.46 21.04 6.06
CA ASN A 266 12.85 20.01 6.90
C ASN A 266 13.25 20.18 8.37
N LYS A 267 14.52 20.48 8.65
CA LYS A 267 15.00 20.79 10.01
C LYS A 267 14.27 21.99 10.60
N GLU A 268 14.11 23.06 9.82
CA GLU A 268 13.38 24.25 10.26
C GLU A 268 11.90 23.95 10.55
N LEU A 269 11.23 23.22 9.65
CA LEU A 269 9.85 22.78 9.87
C LEU A 269 9.71 21.90 11.12
N GLY A 270 10.65 21.00 11.35
CA GLY A 270 10.72 20.15 12.55
C GLY A 270 10.83 20.98 13.84
N LEU A 271 11.70 21.99 13.86
CA LEU A 271 11.82 22.91 15.00
C LEU A 271 10.53 23.69 15.28
N LEU A 272 9.84 24.15 14.23
CA LEU A 272 8.54 24.81 14.38
C LEU A 272 7.48 23.86 14.94
N ARG A 273 7.44 22.61 14.45
CA ARG A 273 6.55 21.57 15.00
C ARG A 273 6.88 21.25 16.46
N ALA A 274 8.15 21.12 16.82
CA ALA A 274 8.59 20.90 18.19
C ALA A 274 8.06 22.00 19.13
N LYS A 275 8.21 23.29 18.76
CA LYS A 275 7.66 24.42 19.52
C LYS A 275 6.15 24.29 19.74
N ILE A 276 5.40 23.91 18.71
CA ILE A 276 3.95 23.69 18.80
C ILE A 276 3.67 22.56 19.81
N TYR A 277 4.35 21.43 19.69
CA TYR A 277 4.19 20.30 20.59
C TYR A 277 4.56 20.63 22.05
N GLN A 278 5.66 21.36 22.25
CA GLN A 278 6.09 21.82 23.56
C GLN A 278 5.04 22.73 24.20
N GLU A 279 4.41 23.61 23.42
CA GLU A 279 3.35 24.48 23.94
C GLU A 279 2.10 23.71 24.34
N VAL A 280 1.73 22.67 23.59
CA VAL A 280 0.53 21.90 23.90
C VAL A 280 0.74 20.91 25.04
N TYR A 281 1.87 20.19 25.04
CA TYR A 281 2.10 19.11 26.00
C TYR A 281 2.91 19.52 27.23
N LYS A 282 3.63 20.64 27.15
CA LYS A 282 4.49 21.17 28.23
C LYS A 282 5.52 20.14 28.73
N LYS A 283 6.01 19.28 27.83
CA LYS A 283 6.95 18.18 28.11
C LYS A 283 7.89 18.01 26.92
N PRO A 284 9.18 17.66 27.14
CA PRO A 284 10.18 17.50 26.07
C PRO A 284 9.87 16.34 25.12
N TYR A 285 9.14 15.33 25.58
CA TYR A 285 8.53 14.30 24.73
C TYR A 285 7.22 13.82 25.33
N VAL A 286 6.37 13.19 24.51
CA VAL A 286 5.16 12.51 24.97
C VAL A 286 4.97 11.16 24.28
N CYS A 287 4.36 10.23 25.01
CA CYS A 287 3.82 8.98 24.47
C CYS A 287 2.30 9.12 24.40
N ILE A 288 1.73 9.09 23.19
CA ILE A 288 0.29 9.19 22.95
C ILE A 288 -0.28 7.84 22.50
N PRO A 289 -1.52 7.49 22.88
CA PRO A 289 -2.19 6.29 22.40
C PRO A 289 -2.18 6.21 20.88
N ALA A 290 -2.13 5.00 20.35
CA ALA A 290 -2.31 4.76 18.93
C ALA A 290 -2.98 3.40 18.72
N ASN A 291 -3.87 3.31 17.74
CA ASN A 291 -4.33 2.02 17.27
C ASN A 291 -3.31 1.44 16.27
N PRO A 292 -2.87 0.18 16.40
CA PRO A 292 -1.93 -0.44 15.46
C PRO A 292 -2.43 -0.46 14.01
N MET A 293 -3.74 -0.45 13.81
CA MET A 293 -4.36 -0.53 12.49
C MET A 293 -4.63 0.84 11.84
N GLU A 294 -4.54 1.94 12.61
CA GLU A 294 -4.75 3.29 12.09
C GLU A 294 -3.50 3.83 11.35
N PRO A 295 -3.57 4.13 10.04
CA PRO A 295 -2.41 4.60 9.30
C PRO A 295 -1.77 5.87 9.89
N LEU A 296 -0.47 5.84 10.15
CA LEU A 296 0.29 7.01 10.59
C LEU A 296 0.99 7.65 9.39
N ALA A 297 0.54 8.82 8.94
CA ALA A 297 1.20 9.59 7.89
C ALA A 297 2.37 10.43 8.44
N GLU A 298 3.38 10.70 7.61
CA GLU A 298 4.57 11.51 7.96
C GLU A 298 4.28 13.02 8.02
N SER A 299 3.18 13.38 8.66
CA SER A 299 2.71 14.76 8.70
C SER A 299 2.01 15.15 9.99
N PRO A 300 2.19 14.46 11.14
CA PRO A 300 1.22 14.65 12.19
C PRO A 300 1.39 16.03 12.82
N MET A 301 0.26 16.66 13.09
CA MET A 301 -0.13 17.11 14.42
C MET A 301 -1.62 16.80 14.56
N ILE A 302 -1.99 15.95 15.52
CA ILE A 302 -3.34 15.79 16.08
C ILE A 302 -3.12 15.63 17.59
N PHE A 303 -3.87 16.39 18.40
CA PHE A 303 -3.67 16.45 19.85
C PHE A 303 -4.73 15.65 20.59
N GLU A 304 -4.42 14.41 20.95
CA GLU A 304 -5.13 13.72 22.01
C GLU A 304 -4.89 14.44 23.37
N PRO A 305 -5.90 14.49 24.25
CA PRO A 305 -5.77 15.23 25.50
C PRO A 305 -4.84 14.53 26.51
N GLU A 306 -4.69 13.20 26.45
CA GLU A 306 -4.08 12.43 27.52
C GLU A 306 -2.99 11.46 27.02
N PRO A 307 -1.75 11.55 27.55
CA PRO A 307 -0.69 10.58 27.27
C PRO A 307 -1.04 9.16 27.75
N VAL A 308 -0.45 8.12 27.12
CA VAL A 308 -0.68 6.70 27.47
C VAL A 308 -0.42 6.42 28.94
N ARG A 309 -1.47 6.17 29.73
CA ARG A 309 -1.31 5.90 31.17
C ARG A 309 -0.96 4.45 31.43
N GLU A 310 -1.53 3.55 30.65
CA GLU A 310 -1.35 2.10 30.71
C GLU A 310 -1.71 1.48 29.36
N ILE A 311 -1.25 0.24 29.16
CA ILE A 311 -1.54 -0.59 28.01
C ILE A 311 -2.35 -1.78 28.53
N ASN A 312 -3.56 -1.96 28.02
CA ASN A 312 -4.45 -3.06 28.41
C ASN A 312 -4.65 -3.99 27.22
N VAL A 313 -4.32 -5.27 27.41
CA VAL A 313 -4.39 -6.30 26.36
C VAL A 313 -5.18 -7.49 26.88
N SER A 314 -6.06 -8.06 26.04
CA SER A 314 -6.73 -9.33 26.29
C SER A 314 -6.58 -10.22 25.06
N LEU A 315 -6.15 -11.46 25.27
CA LEU A 315 -5.90 -12.44 24.20
C LEU A 315 -6.09 -13.88 24.71
N TRP A 316 -6.28 -14.82 23.80
CA TRP A 316 -6.35 -16.25 24.12
C TRP A 316 -4.96 -16.84 24.36
N LYS A 317 -4.89 -18.05 24.92
CA LYS A 317 -3.63 -18.79 25.08
C LYS A 317 -3.08 -19.23 23.73
N GLY A 318 -1.82 -18.90 23.45
CA GLY A 318 -1.11 -19.25 22.22
C GLY A 318 -1.37 -18.32 21.03
N GLU A 319 -2.01 -17.18 21.25
CA GLU A 319 -2.31 -16.13 20.28
C GLU A 319 -1.27 -14.98 20.32
N PHE A 320 -1.25 -14.15 19.28
CA PHE A 320 -0.56 -12.87 19.27
C PHE A 320 -1.55 -11.71 19.39
N GLU A 321 -1.18 -10.65 20.10
CA GLU A 321 -1.94 -9.40 20.09
C GLU A 321 -0.99 -8.22 19.96
N SER A 322 -1.41 -7.20 19.20
CA SER A 322 -0.59 -6.02 18.95
C SER A 322 -1.19 -4.78 19.60
N VAL A 323 -0.33 -3.92 20.11
CA VAL A 323 -0.66 -2.59 20.60
C VAL A 323 0.36 -1.59 20.11
N ALA A 324 -0.04 -0.33 19.99
CA ALA A 324 0.84 0.72 19.51
C ALA A 324 0.71 1.98 20.36
N PHE A 325 1.75 2.79 20.33
CA PHE A 325 1.71 4.16 20.81
C PHE A 325 2.72 4.98 20.03
N ASN A 326 2.47 6.28 19.91
CA ASN A 326 3.37 7.18 19.21
C ASN A 326 4.23 7.94 20.23
N ILE A 327 5.52 8.07 19.93
CA ILE A 327 6.45 8.96 20.65
C ILE A 327 6.64 10.21 19.80
N ILE A 328 6.44 11.37 20.40
CA ILE A 328 6.63 12.68 19.76
C ILE A 328 7.79 13.39 20.45
N ASN A 329 8.77 13.87 19.68
CA ASN A 329 9.80 14.77 20.19
C ASN A 329 9.25 16.21 20.19
N CYS A 330 8.97 16.73 21.38
CA CYS A 330 8.50 18.10 21.57
C CYS A 330 9.66 19.09 21.73
N SER A 331 10.89 18.61 21.92
CA SER A 331 12.06 19.45 22.15
C SER A 331 12.66 19.98 20.86
N GLU A 332 13.35 21.11 20.95
CA GLU A 332 14.13 21.68 19.84
C GLU A 332 15.47 20.95 19.61
N GLN A 333 15.73 19.85 20.33
CA GLN A 333 16.96 19.05 20.24
C GLN A 333 16.67 17.65 19.68
N PRO A 334 17.60 17.05 18.92
CA PRO A 334 17.55 15.61 18.64
C PRO A 334 17.54 14.81 19.94
N MET A 335 16.75 13.74 19.97
CA MET A 335 16.55 12.91 21.15
C MET A 335 16.85 11.45 20.82
N THR A 336 17.71 10.81 21.62
CA THR A 336 17.93 9.36 21.54
C THR A 336 16.93 8.65 22.44
N ILE A 337 16.08 7.81 21.86
CA ILE A 337 15.04 7.06 22.55
C ILE A 337 15.51 5.63 22.78
N PHE A 338 15.20 5.10 23.96
CA PHE A 338 15.34 3.69 24.34
C PHE A 338 13.99 3.20 24.86
N ALA A 339 13.54 2.04 24.38
CA ALA A 339 12.31 1.41 24.85
C ALA A 339 12.63 -0.03 25.27
N ASP A 340 12.27 -0.41 26.49
CA ASP A 340 12.57 -1.73 27.04
C ASP A 340 11.43 -2.25 27.91
N VAL A 341 11.17 -3.56 27.87
CA VAL A 341 10.07 -4.18 28.61
C VAL A 341 10.62 -4.99 29.79
N SER A 342 10.10 -4.72 30.99
CA SER A 342 10.46 -5.47 32.18
C SER A 342 10.06 -6.95 32.04
N PRO A 343 10.77 -7.89 32.71
CA PRO A 343 10.27 -9.26 32.86
C PRO A 343 8.82 -9.29 33.37
N LEU A 344 8.06 -10.30 32.94
CA LEU A 344 6.69 -10.47 33.42
C LEU A 344 6.71 -10.71 34.94
N LYS A 345 5.89 -9.95 35.66
CA LYS A 345 5.52 -10.26 37.03
C LYS A 345 4.43 -11.32 36.99
N VAL A 346 4.84 -12.58 36.92
CA VAL A 346 3.97 -13.75 37.00
C VAL A 346 3.95 -14.31 38.43
N THR A 347 2.89 -15.05 38.76
CA THR A 347 2.80 -15.89 39.96
C THR A 347 3.41 -17.28 39.78
N VAL A 348 3.95 -17.60 38.60
CA VAL A 348 4.45 -18.93 38.21
C VAL A 348 5.98 -18.91 38.07
N THR A 349 6.69 -19.90 38.63
CA THR A 349 8.15 -19.99 38.59
C THR A 349 8.60 -21.17 37.71
N PRO A 350 9.55 -20.98 36.77
CA PRO A 350 10.24 -19.72 36.42
C PRO A 350 9.37 -18.80 35.56
N SER A 351 9.61 -17.49 35.65
CA SER A 351 8.98 -16.51 34.75
C SER A 351 9.52 -16.68 33.33
N PRO A 352 8.68 -16.67 32.29
CA PRO A 352 9.14 -16.69 30.91
C PRO A 352 9.97 -15.43 30.59
N ASP A 353 10.95 -15.60 29.71
CA ASP A 353 11.83 -14.49 29.30
C ASP A 353 11.01 -13.41 28.57
N SER A 354 11.29 -12.13 28.85
CA SER A 354 10.54 -11.02 28.26
C SER A 354 10.65 -11.02 26.74
N VAL A 355 11.77 -11.47 26.18
CA VAL A 355 11.99 -11.54 24.73
C VAL A 355 11.16 -12.62 24.03
N GLU A 356 10.66 -13.63 24.77
CA GLU A 356 9.77 -14.67 24.23
C GLU A 356 8.31 -14.19 24.17
N VAL A 357 7.96 -13.23 25.04
CA VAL A 357 6.61 -12.70 25.19
C VAL A 357 6.42 -11.40 24.41
N PHE A 358 7.41 -10.51 24.43
CA PHE A 358 7.31 -9.17 23.89
C PHE A 358 8.25 -8.98 22.71
N THR A 359 7.72 -8.45 21.61
CA THR A 359 8.53 -7.96 20.49
C THR A 359 8.26 -6.48 20.31
N ILE A 360 9.31 -5.65 20.43
CA ILE A 360 9.20 -4.20 20.20
C ILE A 360 9.70 -3.91 18.79
N ARG A 361 8.83 -3.38 17.96
CA ARG A 361 9.13 -2.90 16.61
C ARG A 361 8.95 -1.39 16.53
N ARG A 362 9.71 -0.77 15.63
CA ARG A 362 9.54 0.65 15.27
C ARG A 362 8.96 0.71 13.86
N SER A 363 7.92 1.51 13.70
CA SER A 363 7.36 1.75 12.37
C SER A 363 8.21 2.78 11.63
N ILE A 364 8.64 2.43 10.41
CA ILE A 364 9.44 3.28 9.54
C ILE A 364 8.56 3.85 8.44
N PHE A 365 8.71 5.15 8.21
CA PHE A 365 8.04 5.86 7.13
C PHE A 365 8.57 5.38 5.78
N VAL A 366 7.64 5.01 4.91
CA VAL A 366 7.89 4.63 3.53
C VAL A 366 6.93 5.40 2.64
N LYS A 367 7.34 5.68 1.42
CA LYS A 367 6.50 6.31 0.43
C LYS A 367 5.52 5.31 -0.15
N ALA A 368 4.24 5.45 0.20
CA ALA A 368 3.15 4.77 -0.46
C ALA A 368 2.64 5.63 -1.63
N ARG A 369 2.57 5.01 -2.80
CA ARG A 369 2.01 5.65 -4.00
C ARG A 369 0.56 6.07 -3.72
N ARG A 370 0.12 7.20 -4.27
CA ARG A 370 -1.21 7.83 -4.08
C ARG A 370 -1.45 8.48 -2.71
N ILE A 371 -1.01 7.87 -1.61
CA ILE A 371 -1.34 8.37 -0.26
C ILE A 371 -0.21 9.10 0.46
N GLY A 372 1.01 9.06 -0.06
CA GLY A 372 2.16 9.78 0.48
C GLY A 372 2.98 8.93 1.44
N SER A 373 3.78 9.58 2.30
CA SER A 373 4.62 8.88 3.26
C SER A 373 3.81 8.38 4.47
N ILE A 374 3.89 7.08 4.75
CA ILE A 374 3.18 6.40 5.84
C ILE A 374 4.13 5.49 6.61
N ALA A 375 3.92 5.34 7.92
CA ALA A 375 4.66 4.40 8.74
C ALA A 375 4.08 2.99 8.52
N ASP A 376 4.80 2.12 7.80
CA ASP A 376 4.33 0.77 7.40
C ASP A 376 5.32 -0.34 7.71
N ALA A 377 6.62 -0.15 7.45
CA ALA A 377 7.62 -1.18 7.71
C ALA A 377 7.91 -1.28 9.22
N LEU A 378 7.85 -2.48 9.80
CA LEU A 378 8.00 -2.71 11.23
C LEU A 378 9.36 -3.32 11.54
N VAL A 379 10.39 -2.48 11.62
CA VAL A 379 11.74 -2.96 11.95
C VAL A 379 11.80 -3.43 13.39
N LEU A 380 12.44 -4.57 13.62
CA LEU A 380 12.76 -4.99 14.98
C LEU A 380 13.55 -3.86 15.65
N GLN A 381 13.18 -3.49 16.87
CA GLN A 381 13.84 -2.43 17.63
C GLN A 381 14.38 -3.00 18.93
N ASN A 382 13.54 -3.67 19.72
CA ASN A 382 13.84 -4.08 21.10
C ASN A 382 14.51 -2.91 21.86
N SER A 383 15.46 -3.18 22.75
CA SER A 383 16.13 -2.18 23.58
C SER A 383 17.19 -1.35 22.83
N ARG A 384 17.31 -1.46 21.50
CA ARG A 384 18.28 -0.67 20.74
C ARG A 384 17.86 0.81 20.69
N PRO A 385 18.81 1.75 20.82
CA PRO A 385 18.50 3.17 20.67
C PRO A 385 18.10 3.54 19.25
N PHE A 386 17.35 4.62 19.13
CA PHE A 386 17.17 5.34 17.87
C PHE A 386 17.04 6.85 18.11
N VAL A 387 17.36 7.65 17.11
CA VAL A 387 17.25 9.12 17.18
C VAL A 387 15.91 9.58 16.62
N LEU A 388 15.29 10.54 17.29
CA LEU A 388 14.08 11.24 16.87
C LEU A 388 14.41 12.75 16.79
N MET A 389 14.26 13.34 15.61
CA MET A 389 14.56 14.76 15.39
C MET A 389 13.45 15.66 15.96
N PRO A 390 13.71 16.97 16.16
CA PRO A 390 12.69 17.91 16.64
C PRO A 390 11.40 17.84 15.83
N GLY A 391 10.26 17.67 16.53
CA GLY A 391 8.94 17.65 15.91
C GLY A 391 8.60 16.38 15.14
N GLU A 392 9.46 15.37 15.15
CA GLU A 392 9.16 14.06 14.58
C GLU A 392 8.27 13.23 15.50
N VAL A 393 7.52 12.33 14.85
CA VAL A 393 6.81 11.24 15.50
C VAL A 393 7.46 9.93 15.12
N THR A 394 7.38 8.94 15.98
CA THR A 394 7.52 7.54 15.57
C THR A 394 6.48 6.69 16.28
N GLN A 395 6.06 5.60 15.64
CA GLN A 395 5.19 4.62 16.28
C GLN A 395 6.02 3.45 16.80
N ILE A 396 5.82 3.14 18.08
CA ILE A 396 6.28 1.89 18.68
C ILE A 396 5.14 0.89 18.59
N TRP A 397 5.45 -0.26 17.99
CA TRP A 397 4.57 -1.40 17.86
C TRP A 397 5.04 -2.49 18.83
N LEU A 398 4.17 -2.89 19.74
CA LEU A 398 4.43 -3.94 20.72
C LEU A 398 3.54 -5.15 20.40
N THR A 399 4.16 -6.28 20.08
CA THR A 399 3.46 -7.56 19.94
C THR A 399 3.64 -8.38 21.20
N ILE A 400 2.53 -8.88 21.75
CA ILE A 400 2.47 -9.80 22.88
C ILE A 400 2.14 -11.18 22.35
N ASN A 401 2.99 -12.16 22.66
CA ASN A 401 2.79 -13.57 22.35
C ASN A 401 2.45 -14.32 23.65
N SER A 402 1.25 -14.91 23.73
CA SER A 402 0.82 -15.63 24.94
C SER A 402 1.24 -17.10 24.97
N ARG A 403 2.06 -17.56 24.02
CA ARG A 403 2.60 -18.93 24.06
C ARG A 403 3.41 -19.14 25.34
N GLY A 404 3.05 -20.15 26.12
CA GLY A 404 3.68 -20.45 27.41
C GLY A 404 3.08 -19.70 28.59
N LEU A 405 2.20 -18.72 28.38
CA LEU A 405 1.49 -18.04 29.47
C LEU A 405 0.29 -18.85 29.96
N VAL A 406 0.11 -18.92 31.27
CA VAL A 406 -1.10 -19.46 31.89
C VAL A 406 -2.25 -18.46 31.79
N ALA A 407 -3.49 -18.96 31.83
CA ALA A 407 -4.66 -18.09 31.90
C ALA A 407 -4.65 -17.25 33.20
N GLY A 408 -5.08 -16.00 33.11
CA GLY A 408 -5.11 -15.06 34.24
C GLY A 408 -4.53 -13.69 33.90
N ASP A 409 -4.31 -12.88 34.94
CA ASP A 409 -3.79 -11.53 34.83
C ASP A 409 -2.26 -11.52 34.99
N HIS A 410 -1.58 -10.89 34.05
CA HIS A 410 -0.13 -10.69 34.06
C HIS A 410 0.20 -9.21 33.97
N LYS A 411 1.32 -8.80 34.54
CA LYS A 411 1.77 -7.41 34.54
C LYS A 411 3.22 -7.26 34.10
N ALA A 412 3.49 -6.25 33.29
CA ALA A 412 4.83 -5.78 32.95
C ALA A 412 4.87 -4.24 32.97
N GLY A 413 6.04 -3.66 32.81
CA GLY A 413 6.23 -2.24 32.58
C GLY A 413 7.08 -2.03 31.34
N LEU A 414 6.64 -1.14 30.44
CA LEU A 414 7.43 -0.65 29.33
C LEU A 414 8.13 0.64 29.75
N ALA A 415 9.44 0.57 29.91
CA ALA A 415 10.27 1.73 30.17
C ALA A 415 10.62 2.43 28.86
N VAL A 416 10.41 3.74 28.82
CA VAL A 416 10.81 4.63 27.72
C VAL A 416 11.74 5.68 28.31
N PHE A 417 12.98 5.66 27.86
CA PHE A 417 14.01 6.64 28.21
C PHE A 417 14.34 7.49 27.01
N ALA A 418 14.71 8.73 27.30
CA ALA A 418 15.08 9.72 26.30
C ALA A 418 16.33 10.44 26.80
N SER A 419 17.34 10.53 25.94
CA SER A 419 18.52 11.35 26.16
C SER A 419 18.58 12.47 25.14
N LEU A 420 18.74 13.71 25.62
CA LEU A 420 18.86 14.88 24.76
C LEU A 420 20.32 15.10 24.37
N ALA A 421 20.54 15.64 23.18
CA ALA A 421 21.89 15.93 22.69
C ALA A 421 22.66 16.96 23.55
N ASP A 422 21.96 17.77 24.36
CA ASP A 422 22.54 18.76 25.27
C ASP A 422 22.83 18.20 26.68
N GLY A 423 22.50 16.93 26.93
CA GLY A 423 22.69 16.25 28.22
C GLY A 423 21.62 16.55 29.28
N ASN A 424 20.61 17.36 28.98
CA ASN A 424 19.51 17.68 29.90
C ASN A 424 18.40 16.62 29.84
N ASP A 425 18.76 15.38 30.14
CA ASP A 425 17.90 14.23 29.92
C ASP A 425 16.59 14.33 30.72
N PRO A 426 15.42 14.17 30.07
CA PRO A 426 14.15 14.12 30.76
C PRO A 426 14.00 12.84 31.59
N ALA A 427 13.12 12.90 32.58
CA ALA A 427 12.78 11.71 33.36
C ALA A 427 12.26 10.58 32.45
N GLY A 428 12.77 9.37 32.66
CA GLY A 428 12.24 8.16 32.05
C GLY A 428 10.79 7.92 32.48
N ARG A 429 10.03 7.28 31.60
CA ARG A 429 8.64 6.93 31.83
C ARG A 429 8.49 5.42 31.86
N VAL A 430 7.72 4.89 32.81
CA VAL A 430 7.28 3.48 32.80
C VAL A 430 5.79 3.44 32.54
N ILE A 431 5.38 2.78 31.46
CA ILE A 431 3.99 2.54 31.10
C ILE A 431 3.61 1.14 31.57
N PRO A 432 2.67 0.99 32.53
CA PRO A 432 2.16 -0.31 32.93
C PRO A 432 1.52 -1.06 31.75
N ILE A 433 1.83 -2.34 31.64
CA ILE A 433 1.19 -3.27 30.71
C ILE A 433 0.38 -4.28 31.54
N ASN A 434 -0.94 -4.28 31.36
CA ASN A 434 -1.85 -5.24 31.96
C ASN A 434 -2.32 -6.23 30.87
N ILE A 435 -2.04 -7.52 31.07
CA ILE A 435 -2.34 -8.57 30.10
C ILE A 435 -3.32 -9.55 30.72
N ARG A 436 -4.49 -9.71 30.10
CA ARG A 436 -5.47 -10.73 30.42
C ARG A 436 -5.35 -11.89 29.45
N VAL A 437 -4.84 -13.03 29.91
CA VAL A 437 -4.84 -14.27 29.13
C VAL A 437 -6.12 -15.05 29.43
N GLU A 438 -7.02 -15.13 28.46
CA GLU A 438 -8.30 -15.82 28.63
C GLU A 438 -8.12 -17.34 28.72
N PRO A 439 -9.01 -18.06 29.42
CA PRO A 439 -8.92 -19.53 29.57
C PRO A 439 -9.23 -20.32 28.28
N ILE A 440 -9.24 -19.66 27.12
CA ILE A 440 -9.49 -20.26 25.81
C ILE A 440 -8.14 -20.51 25.11
N ASN A 441 -7.98 -21.68 24.48
CA ASN A 441 -6.79 -21.99 23.68
C ASN A 441 -7.02 -21.57 22.23
N PHE A 442 -6.08 -20.83 21.66
CA PHE A 442 -6.02 -20.65 20.22
C PHE A 442 -5.71 -22.01 19.56
N PRO A 443 -6.50 -22.45 18.56
CA PRO A 443 -6.33 -23.77 17.96
C PRO A 443 -5.02 -23.85 17.19
N LYS A 444 -4.26 -24.94 17.38
CA LYS A 444 -3.07 -25.23 16.56
C LYS A 444 -3.44 -25.43 15.09
N ASP A 445 -4.58 -26.07 14.84
CA ASP A 445 -5.12 -26.28 13.50
C ASP A 445 -6.26 -25.27 13.25
N ILE A 446 -5.94 -24.16 12.59
CA ILE A 446 -6.90 -23.08 12.36
C ILE A 446 -8.00 -23.52 11.37
N PRO A 447 -9.30 -23.30 11.65
CA PRO A 447 -10.40 -23.72 10.78
C PRO A 447 -10.61 -22.80 9.56
N PHE A 448 -9.51 -22.29 8.99
CA PHE A 448 -9.48 -21.35 7.87
C PHE A 448 -8.27 -21.63 6.98
N ASN A 449 -8.44 -21.63 5.65
CA ASN A 449 -7.34 -21.78 4.71
C ASN A 449 -6.81 -20.40 4.31
N THR A 450 -5.52 -20.18 4.49
CA THR A 450 -4.87 -18.87 4.34
C THR A 450 -3.69 -19.01 3.41
N TYR A 451 -3.62 -18.13 2.42
CA TYR A 451 -2.56 -18.17 1.42
C TYR A 451 -2.25 -16.80 0.87
N THR A 452 -1.04 -16.71 0.32
CA THR A 452 -0.59 -15.63 -0.54
C THR A 452 0.18 -16.28 -1.69
N TRP A 453 0.32 -15.56 -2.80
CA TRP A 453 1.20 -16.01 -3.89
C TRP A 453 2.67 -15.76 -3.53
N ALA A 454 3.18 -16.48 -2.52
CA ALA A 454 4.44 -16.12 -1.86
C ALA A 454 5.68 -16.15 -2.76
N TYR A 455 5.73 -17.10 -3.69
CA TYR A 455 6.77 -17.23 -4.72
C TYR A 455 8.19 -16.93 -4.25
N PRO A 456 8.65 -17.59 -3.16
CA PRO A 456 9.83 -17.14 -2.44
C PRO A 456 11.11 -17.22 -3.29
N LYS A 457 11.16 -18.09 -4.30
CA LYS A 457 12.29 -18.20 -5.24
C LYS A 457 12.30 -17.12 -6.34
N LEU A 458 11.21 -16.40 -6.56
CA LEU A 458 11.07 -15.41 -7.65
C LEU A 458 11.29 -13.96 -7.19
N SER A 459 11.24 -13.69 -5.88
CA SER A 459 11.49 -12.37 -5.31
C SER A 459 12.93 -12.25 -4.82
N GLY A 460 13.57 -11.12 -5.11
CA GLY A 460 14.91 -10.79 -4.57
C GLY A 460 14.95 -10.53 -3.08
N ILE A 461 13.80 -10.29 -2.42
CA ILE A 461 13.70 -10.20 -0.96
C ILE A 461 13.84 -11.59 -0.33
N THR A 462 13.20 -12.61 -0.90
CA THR A 462 13.00 -13.90 -0.24
C THR A 462 13.89 -15.03 -0.77
N ASN A 463 14.41 -14.93 -2.00
CA ASN A 463 15.05 -16.05 -2.70
C ASN A 463 16.33 -16.57 -2.00
N LYS A 464 17.02 -15.72 -1.25
CA LYS A 464 18.20 -16.07 -0.45
C LYS A 464 17.86 -16.52 0.98
N PHE A 465 16.61 -16.34 1.41
CA PHE A 465 16.16 -16.51 2.80
C PHE A 465 14.92 -17.40 2.88
N LEU A 466 14.92 -18.51 2.14
CA LEU A 466 13.74 -19.39 2.03
C LEU A 466 13.28 -19.95 3.38
N GLY A 467 14.21 -20.26 4.29
CA GLY A 467 13.90 -20.74 5.64
C GLY A 467 13.22 -19.67 6.50
N GLU A 468 13.78 -18.47 6.57
CA GLU A 468 13.17 -17.32 7.27
C GLU A 468 11.81 -16.97 6.68
N THR A 469 11.69 -17.00 5.35
CA THR A 469 10.42 -16.77 4.65
C THR A 469 9.36 -17.80 5.05
N ALA A 470 9.71 -19.08 5.13
CA ALA A 470 8.79 -20.13 5.57
C ALA A 470 8.37 -19.96 7.04
N MET A 471 9.29 -19.55 7.91
CA MET A 471 8.99 -19.26 9.32
C MET A 471 8.07 -18.05 9.47
N ASP A 472 8.29 -16.98 8.70
CA ASP A 472 7.44 -15.80 8.70
C ASP A 472 6.02 -16.12 8.20
N LEU A 473 5.90 -16.83 7.06
CA LEU A 473 4.60 -17.29 6.54
C LEU A 473 3.85 -18.16 7.56
N SER A 474 4.53 -19.14 8.16
CA SER A 474 3.94 -20.04 9.14
C SER A 474 3.53 -19.32 10.44
N SER A 475 4.33 -18.37 10.92
CA SER A 475 4.02 -17.61 12.13
C SER A 475 2.87 -16.61 11.93
N HIS A 476 2.63 -16.19 10.69
CA HIS A 476 1.47 -15.40 10.26
C HIS A 476 0.28 -16.27 9.82
N HIS A 477 0.21 -17.50 10.35
CA HIS A 477 -0.89 -18.43 10.15
C HIS A 477 -1.14 -18.83 8.69
N THR A 478 -0.19 -18.63 7.76
CA THR A 478 -0.30 -19.14 6.38
C THR A 478 -0.24 -20.66 6.41
N ASN A 479 -1.24 -21.33 5.83
CA ASN A 479 -1.31 -22.79 5.83
C ASN A 479 -1.56 -23.40 4.45
N VAL A 480 -1.65 -22.57 3.41
CA VAL A 480 -1.72 -23.03 2.02
C VAL A 480 -0.57 -22.39 1.23
N PHE A 481 0.28 -23.23 0.65
CA PHE A 481 1.47 -22.79 -0.10
C PHE A 481 1.25 -22.93 -1.60
N VAL A 482 1.41 -21.82 -2.33
CA VAL A 482 1.32 -21.81 -3.80
C VAL A 482 2.68 -22.13 -4.40
N VAL A 483 2.78 -23.29 -5.05
CA VAL A 483 3.96 -23.71 -5.81
C VAL A 483 3.87 -23.10 -7.21
N ASP A 484 4.84 -22.26 -7.57
CA ASP A 484 4.87 -21.63 -8.89
C ASP A 484 5.27 -22.61 -10.00
N ASN A 485 4.93 -22.25 -11.23
CA ASN A 485 5.11 -23.11 -12.40
C ASN A 485 6.58 -23.42 -12.75
N GLN A 486 7.56 -22.64 -12.26
CA GLN A 486 8.98 -22.89 -12.53
C GLN A 486 9.55 -24.01 -11.65
N ASN A 487 8.84 -24.38 -10.59
CA ASN A 487 9.20 -25.44 -9.65
C ASN A 487 8.31 -26.68 -9.79
N ILE A 488 7.56 -26.81 -10.90
CA ILE A 488 6.79 -28.00 -11.27
C ILE A 488 7.53 -28.70 -12.41
N PRO A 489 7.76 -30.03 -12.34
CA PRO A 489 8.60 -30.74 -13.28
C PRO A 489 7.78 -31.16 -14.51
N PHE A 490 7.39 -30.18 -15.31
CA PHE A 490 6.79 -30.45 -16.61
C PHE A 490 7.78 -31.18 -17.52
N PRO A 491 7.33 -32.11 -18.38
CA PRO A 491 8.22 -32.83 -19.27
C PRO A 491 8.96 -31.84 -20.18
N THR A 492 10.28 -31.98 -20.25
CA THR A 492 11.09 -31.31 -21.28
C THR A 492 11.07 -32.18 -22.53
N ARG A 493 10.80 -31.57 -23.70
CA ARG A 493 10.87 -32.29 -24.98
C ARG A 493 12.31 -32.76 -25.21
N LEU A 494 12.56 -34.06 -25.16
CA LEU A 494 13.78 -34.66 -25.70
C LEU A 494 13.45 -35.80 -26.67
N SER A 495 13.91 -35.61 -27.90
CA SER A 495 13.88 -36.48 -29.09
C SER A 495 12.62 -36.45 -29.99
N PRO A 496 12.82 -36.45 -31.33
CA PRO A 496 11.77 -36.70 -32.33
C PRO A 496 11.11 -38.09 -32.26
N LYS A 497 11.53 -38.96 -31.33
CA LYS A 497 11.06 -40.35 -31.20
C LYS A 497 10.13 -40.58 -30.00
N GLY A 498 9.64 -39.52 -29.34
CA GLY A 498 8.50 -39.61 -28.43
C GLY A 498 8.72 -40.34 -27.11
N ASN A 499 9.96 -40.65 -26.72
CA ASN A 499 10.23 -41.16 -25.38
C ASN A 499 10.37 -39.99 -24.39
N ILE A 500 9.46 -39.96 -23.42
CA ILE A 500 9.48 -39.11 -22.22
C ILE A 500 10.74 -39.47 -21.41
N MET A 501 11.27 -38.51 -20.63
CA MET A 501 12.38 -38.76 -19.70
C MET A 501 12.16 -40.05 -18.91
N ALA A 502 13.21 -40.87 -18.76
CA ALA A 502 13.15 -42.12 -18.01
C ALA A 502 12.88 -41.90 -16.50
N GLN A 503 13.08 -40.68 -15.98
CA GLN A 503 12.70 -40.25 -14.63
C GLN A 503 12.39 -38.74 -14.66
N VAL A 504 11.27 -38.32 -14.05
CA VAL A 504 10.91 -36.90 -13.89
C VAL A 504 11.75 -36.30 -12.75
N PRO A 505 12.47 -35.19 -12.97
CA PRO A 505 13.36 -34.61 -11.95
C PRO A 505 12.57 -33.80 -10.92
N TYR A 506 12.36 -34.36 -9.74
CA TYR A 506 11.51 -33.80 -8.68
C TYR A 506 12.25 -32.88 -7.70
N GLU A 507 13.57 -32.72 -7.82
CA GLU A 507 14.44 -32.16 -6.78
C GLU A 507 14.05 -30.72 -6.38
N LYS A 508 13.70 -29.88 -7.37
CA LYS A 508 13.29 -28.49 -7.12
C LYS A 508 11.96 -28.41 -6.37
N THR A 509 11.03 -29.31 -6.70
CA THR A 509 9.74 -29.41 -6.01
C THR A 509 9.97 -29.89 -4.59
N ASP A 510 10.70 -31.00 -4.41
CA ASP A 510 10.93 -31.63 -3.12
C ASP A 510 11.64 -30.69 -2.14
N GLU A 511 12.60 -29.91 -2.62
CA GLU A 511 13.23 -28.86 -1.83
C GLU A 511 12.19 -27.84 -1.32
N LEU A 512 11.30 -27.35 -2.19
CA LEU A 512 10.27 -26.39 -1.79
C LEU A 512 9.25 -26.99 -0.81
N LEU A 513 8.83 -28.24 -1.05
CA LEU A 513 7.90 -28.94 -0.17
C LEU A 513 8.50 -29.16 1.23
N ARG A 514 9.79 -29.51 1.29
CA ARG A 514 10.52 -29.67 2.55
C ARG A 514 10.62 -28.36 3.33
N ILE A 515 11.00 -27.27 2.65
CA ILE A 515 11.11 -25.94 3.26
C ILE A 515 9.75 -25.44 3.76
N ASN A 516 8.67 -25.69 3.00
CA ASN A 516 7.32 -25.22 3.31
C ASN A 516 6.45 -26.32 3.95
N SER A 517 7.05 -27.19 4.77
CA SER A 517 6.38 -28.32 5.40
C SER A 517 5.27 -27.94 6.39
N TYR A 518 5.21 -26.66 6.80
CA TYR A 518 4.11 -26.06 7.57
C TYR A 518 2.77 -26.06 6.81
N ALA A 519 2.79 -26.12 5.47
CA ALA A 519 1.59 -26.01 4.67
C ALA A 519 0.68 -27.23 4.85
N ARG A 520 -0.59 -26.97 5.19
CA ARG A 520 -1.66 -27.97 5.18
C ARG A 520 -1.97 -28.42 3.74
N THR A 521 -2.07 -27.46 2.81
CA THR A 521 -2.36 -27.71 1.39
C THR A 521 -1.33 -27.05 0.47
N TYR A 522 -0.90 -27.77 -0.57
CA TYR A 522 -0.08 -27.25 -1.66
C TYR A 522 -0.96 -26.96 -2.89
N LEU A 523 -0.93 -25.72 -3.39
CA LEU A 523 -1.58 -25.32 -4.64
C LEU A 523 -0.54 -25.30 -5.76
N PHE A 524 -0.64 -26.23 -6.71
CA PHE A 524 0.28 -26.30 -7.84
C PHE A 524 -0.20 -25.42 -8.98
N TYR A 525 0.39 -24.22 -9.09
CA TYR A 525 0.04 -23.25 -10.13
C TYR A 525 0.77 -23.54 -11.44
N TRP A 526 0.03 -23.91 -12.49
CA TRP A 526 0.62 -24.32 -13.77
C TRP A 526 0.84 -23.16 -14.76
N ALA A 527 0.17 -22.03 -14.53
CA ALA A 527 0.18 -20.86 -15.40
C ALA A 527 -0.14 -21.21 -16.87
N PHE A 528 -1.22 -21.98 -17.10
CA PHE A 528 -1.78 -22.16 -18.45
C PHE A 528 -2.73 -21.01 -18.79
N TRP A 529 -2.89 -20.73 -20.09
CA TRP A 529 -3.63 -19.56 -20.56
C TRP A 529 -4.47 -19.91 -21.79
N ALA A 530 -5.60 -19.23 -22.02
CA ALA A 530 -6.46 -19.55 -23.16
C ALA A 530 -5.72 -19.52 -24.51
N GLN A 531 -4.89 -18.48 -24.76
CA GLN A 531 -4.25 -18.32 -26.08
C GLN A 531 -3.06 -19.26 -26.29
N ARG A 532 -2.25 -19.51 -25.26
CA ARG A 532 -1.01 -20.31 -25.34
C ARG A 532 -1.13 -21.71 -24.74
N ARG A 533 -2.25 -22.03 -24.09
CA ARG A 533 -2.51 -23.30 -23.38
C ARG A 533 -1.36 -23.63 -22.40
N ASP A 534 -0.74 -24.79 -22.57
CA ASP A 534 0.44 -25.25 -21.83
C ASP A 534 1.77 -24.76 -22.42
N SER A 535 1.75 -23.94 -23.47
CA SER A 535 2.91 -23.57 -24.28
C SER A 535 3.64 -24.76 -24.91
N GLY A 536 2.90 -25.82 -25.25
CA GLY A 536 3.44 -27.00 -25.94
C GLY A 536 4.24 -27.96 -25.05
N LYS A 537 4.13 -27.83 -23.72
CA LYS A 537 4.81 -28.69 -22.73
C LYS A 537 4.57 -30.18 -22.98
N PHE A 538 3.35 -30.57 -23.37
CA PHE A 538 3.01 -31.97 -23.67
C PHE A 538 2.77 -32.22 -25.17
N GLY A 539 3.29 -31.38 -26.06
CA GLY A 539 3.10 -31.49 -27.51
C GLY A 539 1.88 -30.71 -28.03
N LYS A 540 1.22 -31.21 -29.09
CA LYS A 540 0.05 -30.53 -29.69
C LYS A 540 -1.16 -30.69 -28.77
N TRP A 541 -1.59 -29.59 -28.14
CA TRP A 541 -2.72 -29.53 -27.20
C TRP A 541 -3.89 -30.46 -27.56
N MET A 542 -4.27 -31.31 -26.61
CA MET A 542 -5.42 -32.24 -26.67
C MET A 542 -5.43 -33.26 -27.84
N SER A 543 -4.34 -33.40 -28.59
CA SER A 543 -4.12 -34.55 -29.48
C SER A 543 -4.01 -35.86 -28.68
N ASP A 544 -4.10 -37.01 -29.34
CA ASP A 544 -3.97 -38.30 -28.66
C ASP A 544 -2.58 -38.49 -28.01
N GLU A 545 -1.53 -38.01 -28.68
CA GLU A 545 -0.17 -37.95 -28.12
C GLU A 545 -0.10 -37.08 -26.87
N TRP A 546 -0.71 -35.89 -26.91
CA TRP A 546 -0.76 -34.98 -25.77
C TRP A 546 -1.52 -35.59 -24.60
N LYS A 547 -2.70 -36.18 -24.84
CA LYS A 547 -3.51 -36.82 -23.80
C LYS A 547 -2.76 -37.99 -23.16
N LYS A 548 -2.06 -38.81 -23.96
CA LYS A 548 -1.23 -39.91 -23.46
C LYS A 548 -0.08 -39.40 -22.58
N THR A 549 0.67 -38.41 -23.06
CA THR A 549 1.82 -37.82 -22.34
C THR A 549 1.37 -37.16 -21.05
N PHE A 550 0.32 -36.33 -21.10
CA PHE A 550 -0.24 -35.66 -19.93
C PHE A 550 -0.78 -36.65 -18.89
N SER A 551 -1.51 -37.68 -19.34
CA SER A 551 -2.06 -38.69 -18.41
C SER A 551 -0.95 -39.46 -17.70
N SER A 552 0.08 -39.88 -18.42
CA SER A 552 1.24 -40.58 -17.84
C SER A 552 1.96 -39.70 -16.82
N TRP A 553 2.21 -38.43 -17.16
CA TRP A 553 2.85 -37.47 -16.26
C TRP A 553 1.99 -37.20 -15.02
N LEU A 554 0.68 -37.04 -15.18
CA LEU A 554 -0.21 -36.75 -14.04
C LEU A 554 -0.27 -37.91 -13.05
N VAL A 555 -0.28 -39.15 -13.55
CA VAL A 555 -0.24 -40.36 -12.70
C VAL A 555 1.09 -40.44 -11.94
N ASP A 556 2.21 -40.29 -12.65
CA ASP A 556 3.57 -40.29 -12.05
C ASP A 556 3.72 -39.18 -11.00
N TRP A 557 3.20 -37.98 -11.30
CA TRP A 557 3.20 -36.85 -10.39
C TRP A 557 2.43 -37.12 -9.09
N VAL A 558 1.22 -37.68 -9.20
CA VAL A 558 0.39 -38.02 -8.03
C VAL A 558 1.04 -39.14 -7.22
N GLU A 559 1.66 -40.13 -7.87
CA GLU A 559 2.41 -41.18 -7.20
C GLU A 559 3.63 -40.63 -6.45
N HIS A 560 4.39 -39.73 -7.07
CA HIS A 560 5.51 -39.03 -6.43
C HIS A 560 5.05 -38.25 -5.19
N LEU A 561 4.04 -37.38 -5.32
CA LEU A 561 3.49 -36.63 -4.19
C LEU A 561 3.07 -37.55 -3.05
N LYS A 562 2.40 -38.65 -3.35
CA LYS A 562 2.02 -39.66 -2.36
C LYS A 562 3.25 -40.28 -1.67
N SER A 563 4.31 -40.58 -2.42
CA SER A 563 5.55 -41.14 -1.87
C SER A 563 6.27 -40.18 -0.90
N THR A 564 6.09 -38.86 -1.09
CA THR A 564 6.59 -37.81 -0.19
C THR A 564 5.67 -37.50 0.99
N GLY A 565 4.58 -38.25 1.17
CA GLY A 565 3.62 -38.06 2.26
C GLY A 565 2.53 -37.01 2.00
N ILE A 566 2.33 -36.60 0.74
CA ILE A 566 1.31 -35.63 0.32
C ILE A 566 0.16 -36.39 -0.35
N GLY A 567 -0.90 -36.65 0.42
CA GLY A 567 -2.14 -37.25 -0.08
C GLY A 567 -3.03 -36.27 -0.84
N TYR A 568 -4.13 -36.78 -1.43
CA TYR A 568 -5.10 -35.98 -2.20
C TYR A 568 -5.72 -34.81 -1.40
N ASP A 569 -5.83 -34.97 -0.09
CA ASP A 569 -6.33 -33.95 0.85
C ASP A 569 -5.31 -32.82 1.11
N ARG A 570 -4.05 -33.01 0.71
CA ARG A 570 -2.96 -32.05 0.90
C ARG A 570 -2.51 -31.31 -0.37
N PHE A 571 -3.11 -31.57 -1.53
CA PHE A 571 -2.86 -30.75 -2.73
C PHE A 571 -4.10 -30.44 -3.56
N ALA A 572 -4.01 -29.39 -4.37
CA ALA A 572 -4.92 -29.15 -5.49
C ALA A 572 -4.17 -28.58 -6.70
N MET A 573 -4.67 -28.88 -7.89
CA MET A 573 -4.14 -28.32 -9.14
C MET A 573 -4.77 -26.96 -9.40
N TYR A 574 -3.94 -25.99 -9.77
CA TYR A 574 -4.36 -24.64 -10.15
C TYR A 574 -3.90 -24.37 -11.60
N PRO A 575 -4.65 -24.84 -12.61
CA PRO A 575 -4.14 -24.91 -13.97
C PRO A 575 -4.14 -23.55 -14.70
N PHE A 576 -5.23 -22.78 -14.58
CA PHE A 576 -5.43 -21.50 -15.25
C PHE A 576 -5.67 -20.38 -14.23
N ASP A 577 -5.10 -19.21 -14.48
CA ASP A 577 -5.31 -18.01 -13.68
C ASP A 577 -6.46 -17.15 -14.22
N GLU A 578 -7.32 -16.68 -13.32
CA GLU A 578 -8.43 -15.75 -13.57
C GLU A 578 -9.28 -16.09 -14.81
N SER A 579 -9.51 -17.38 -15.06
CA SER A 579 -10.15 -17.85 -16.30
C SER A 579 -11.00 -19.11 -16.10
N LEU A 580 -12.14 -19.17 -16.78
CA LEU A 580 -12.98 -20.35 -16.98
C LEU A 580 -13.21 -20.60 -18.48
N CYS A 581 -12.13 -20.58 -19.26
CA CYS A 581 -12.13 -20.80 -20.71
C CYS A 581 -12.47 -22.26 -21.10
N ASP A 582 -12.72 -22.49 -22.39
CA ASP A 582 -13.06 -23.83 -22.91
C ASP A 582 -11.86 -24.78 -22.83
N GLU A 583 -10.64 -24.28 -22.99
CA GLU A 583 -9.42 -25.06 -22.75
C GLU A 583 -9.33 -25.57 -21.31
N PHE A 584 -9.70 -24.75 -20.33
CA PHE A 584 -9.75 -25.18 -18.93
C PHE A 584 -10.85 -26.23 -18.72
N TYR A 585 -12.02 -26.05 -19.33
CA TYR A 585 -13.11 -27.01 -19.21
C TYR A 585 -12.72 -28.41 -19.72
N GLU A 586 -12.12 -28.49 -20.91
CA GLU A 586 -11.67 -29.77 -21.47
C GLU A 586 -10.52 -30.38 -20.67
N LEU A 587 -9.59 -29.56 -20.15
CA LEU A 587 -8.53 -30.03 -19.28
C LEU A 587 -9.08 -30.61 -17.97
N ALA A 588 -10.02 -29.90 -17.32
CA ALA A 588 -10.60 -30.34 -16.05
C ALA A 588 -11.36 -31.67 -16.21
N LYS A 589 -12.11 -31.85 -17.32
CA LYS A 589 -12.74 -33.13 -17.66
C LYS A 589 -11.71 -34.25 -17.81
N LEU A 590 -10.60 -33.98 -18.49
CA LEU A 590 -9.55 -34.98 -18.66
C LEU A 590 -8.88 -35.34 -17.33
N ILE A 591 -8.56 -34.36 -16.49
CA ILE A 591 -8.01 -34.59 -15.13
C ILE A 591 -8.95 -35.51 -14.34
N LYS A 592 -10.24 -35.20 -14.30
CA LYS A 592 -11.25 -36.02 -13.59
C LYS A 592 -11.44 -37.41 -14.20
N LYS A 593 -11.24 -37.55 -15.50
CA LYS A 593 -11.27 -38.87 -16.18
C LYS A 593 -10.04 -39.72 -15.84
N ILE A 594 -8.86 -39.11 -15.73
CA ILE A 594 -7.63 -39.79 -15.35
C ILE A 594 -7.71 -40.23 -13.88
N ASP A 595 -8.07 -39.28 -13.01
CA ASP A 595 -8.19 -39.50 -11.58
C ASP A 595 -9.23 -38.55 -10.96
N PRO A 596 -10.42 -39.05 -10.60
CA PRO A 596 -11.49 -38.21 -10.07
C PRO A 596 -11.18 -37.63 -8.68
N LYS A 597 -10.19 -38.16 -7.95
CA LYS A 597 -9.82 -37.70 -6.60
C LYS A 597 -8.94 -36.44 -6.62
N ILE A 598 -8.31 -36.11 -7.74
CA ILE A 598 -7.51 -34.90 -7.89
C ILE A 598 -8.40 -33.67 -7.69
N ARG A 599 -8.06 -32.82 -6.72
CA ARG A 599 -8.77 -31.56 -6.49
C ARG A 599 -8.33 -30.50 -7.49
N ILE A 600 -9.30 -29.75 -8.03
CA ILE A 600 -9.05 -28.63 -8.94
C ILE A 600 -9.46 -27.31 -8.26
N PHE A 601 -8.57 -26.33 -8.31
CA PHE A 601 -8.76 -24.96 -7.82
C PHE A 601 -9.02 -24.00 -8.99
N ALA A 602 -9.95 -23.05 -8.81
CA ALA A 602 -10.20 -21.97 -9.76
C ALA A 602 -10.55 -20.67 -9.07
N ASN A 603 -9.90 -19.57 -9.47
CA ASN A 603 -10.00 -18.28 -8.80
C ASN A 603 -10.92 -17.24 -9.48
N HIS A 604 -11.95 -17.68 -10.24
CA HIS A 604 -12.79 -16.72 -10.97
C HIS A 604 -14.23 -17.17 -11.21
N PHE A 605 -15.16 -16.20 -11.28
CA PHE A 605 -16.53 -16.38 -11.76
C PHE A 605 -16.68 -16.29 -13.29
N ARG A 606 -15.66 -15.79 -14.00
CA ARG A 606 -15.74 -15.34 -15.39
C ARG A 606 -16.88 -14.34 -15.57
N ASN A 607 -17.82 -14.55 -16.50
CA ASN A 607 -18.90 -13.60 -16.78
C ASN A 607 -20.22 -13.94 -16.05
N GLY A 608 -20.17 -14.82 -15.03
CA GLY A 608 -21.32 -15.13 -14.17
C GLY A 608 -21.81 -16.58 -14.26
N PRO A 609 -23.04 -16.86 -13.79
CA PRO A 609 -23.53 -18.23 -13.55
C PRO A 609 -23.42 -19.19 -14.71
N ARG A 610 -23.68 -18.75 -15.94
CA ARG A 610 -23.57 -19.61 -17.12
C ARG A 610 -22.19 -20.25 -17.23
N ASP A 611 -21.14 -19.49 -16.94
CA ASP A 611 -19.76 -19.93 -17.12
C ASP A 611 -19.35 -20.89 -15.99
N PHE A 612 -19.57 -20.52 -14.73
CA PHE A 612 -19.14 -21.34 -13.59
C PHE A 612 -20.00 -22.60 -13.37
N MET A 613 -21.30 -22.57 -13.73
CA MET A 613 -22.18 -23.74 -13.61
C MET A 613 -21.69 -24.92 -14.45
N ARG A 614 -21.06 -24.66 -15.60
CA ARG A 614 -20.49 -25.70 -16.45
C ARG A 614 -19.38 -26.50 -15.75
N PHE A 615 -18.71 -25.91 -14.76
CA PHE A 615 -17.64 -26.53 -13.99
C PHE A 615 -18.08 -27.10 -12.63
N LYS A 616 -19.39 -27.07 -12.31
CA LYS A 616 -19.93 -27.48 -11.01
C LYS A 616 -19.33 -28.78 -10.46
N GLU A 617 -19.27 -29.82 -11.30
CA GLU A 617 -18.78 -31.16 -10.92
C GLU A 617 -17.26 -31.34 -11.13
N LEU A 618 -16.57 -30.32 -11.66
CA LEU A 618 -15.16 -30.41 -12.05
C LEU A 618 -14.22 -29.65 -11.10
N ILE A 619 -14.68 -28.53 -10.53
CA ILE A 619 -13.90 -27.72 -9.60
C ILE A 619 -14.25 -28.10 -8.16
N ASP A 620 -13.23 -28.28 -7.33
CA ASP A 620 -13.38 -28.67 -5.93
C ASP A 620 -13.14 -27.53 -4.96
N ILE A 621 -12.35 -26.52 -5.36
CA ILE A 621 -12.08 -25.33 -4.56
C ILE A 621 -12.31 -24.11 -5.42
N TRP A 622 -13.33 -23.34 -5.08
CA TRP A 622 -13.65 -22.09 -5.75
C TRP A 622 -13.06 -20.91 -5.02
N CYS A 623 -12.49 -19.95 -5.73
CA CYS A 623 -11.85 -18.80 -5.12
C CYS A 623 -12.05 -17.47 -5.87
N PRO A 624 -13.29 -17.02 -6.05
CA PRO A 624 -13.56 -15.73 -6.69
C PRO A 624 -12.95 -14.54 -5.92
N ARG A 625 -12.68 -13.42 -6.61
CA ARG A 625 -12.27 -12.18 -5.94
C ARG A 625 -13.39 -11.63 -5.05
N GLU A 626 -13.00 -11.11 -3.88
CA GLU A 626 -13.95 -10.56 -2.89
C GLU A 626 -14.78 -9.42 -3.47
N MET A 627 -14.17 -8.51 -4.23
CA MET A 627 -14.88 -7.38 -4.84
C MET A 627 -16.04 -7.85 -5.74
N TYR A 628 -15.88 -8.98 -6.43
CA TYR A 628 -16.96 -9.57 -7.24
C TYR A 628 -17.99 -10.31 -6.38
N CYS A 629 -17.56 -10.98 -5.30
CA CYS A 629 -18.47 -11.58 -4.33
C CYS A 629 -19.39 -10.54 -3.68
N ALA A 630 -18.83 -9.37 -3.32
CA ALA A 630 -19.57 -8.25 -2.77
C ALA A 630 -20.56 -7.64 -3.78
N ALA A 631 -20.15 -7.51 -5.05
CA ALA A 631 -20.98 -6.98 -6.12
C ALA A 631 -22.10 -7.96 -6.58
N HIS A 632 -21.90 -9.27 -6.41
CA HIS A 632 -22.79 -10.31 -6.93
C HIS A 632 -23.15 -11.36 -5.86
N PRO A 633 -23.88 -10.99 -4.81
CA PRO A 633 -24.26 -11.93 -3.75
C PRO A 633 -25.13 -13.10 -4.25
N ASP A 634 -25.89 -12.91 -5.34
CA ASP A 634 -26.67 -13.96 -5.99
C ASP A 634 -25.79 -15.01 -6.68
N TRP A 635 -24.62 -14.62 -7.21
CA TRP A 635 -23.64 -15.56 -7.77
C TRP A 635 -22.97 -16.36 -6.67
N VAL A 636 -22.65 -15.71 -5.55
CA VAL A 636 -22.11 -16.38 -4.35
C VAL A 636 -23.08 -17.43 -3.85
N ALA A 637 -24.39 -17.13 -3.75
CA ALA A 637 -25.40 -18.09 -3.33
C ALA A 637 -25.43 -19.33 -4.25
N LYS A 638 -25.48 -19.14 -5.57
CA LYS A 638 -25.45 -20.24 -6.54
C LYS A 638 -24.18 -21.08 -6.47
N LEU A 639 -23.03 -20.43 -6.23
CA LEU A 639 -21.75 -21.13 -6.07
C LEU A 639 -21.76 -22.02 -4.82
N LYS A 640 -22.34 -21.52 -3.72
CA LYS A 640 -22.46 -22.27 -2.46
C LYS A 640 -23.38 -23.48 -2.58
N ASP A 641 -24.40 -23.43 -3.44
CA ASP A 641 -25.29 -24.58 -3.73
C ASP A 641 -24.53 -25.79 -4.30
N PHE A 642 -23.27 -25.63 -4.72
CA PHE A 642 -22.43 -26.74 -5.17
C PHE A 642 -21.95 -27.62 -4.01
N GLY A 643 -22.06 -27.14 -2.76
CA GLY A 643 -21.58 -27.88 -1.58
C GLY A 643 -20.06 -28.06 -1.54
N LYS A 644 -19.32 -27.25 -2.31
CA LYS A 644 -17.85 -27.26 -2.38
C LYS A 644 -17.27 -26.12 -1.53
N PRO A 645 -16.04 -26.28 -0.99
CA PRO A 645 -15.32 -25.19 -0.36
C PRO A 645 -15.21 -23.96 -1.27
N VAL A 646 -15.54 -22.80 -0.70
CA VAL A 646 -15.35 -21.50 -1.34
C VAL A 646 -14.37 -20.71 -0.50
N TRP A 647 -13.32 -20.24 -1.14
CA TRP A 647 -12.33 -19.29 -0.64
C TRP A 647 -12.53 -17.95 -1.36
N THR A 648 -11.74 -16.94 -0.99
CA THR A 648 -11.73 -15.64 -1.69
C THR A 648 -10.32 -15.07 -1.76
N TYR A 649 -10.12 -14.03 -2.56
CA TYR A 649 -8.92 -13.20 -2.49
C TYR A 649 -9.17 -11.80 -3.01
N ASP A 650 -8.18 -10.92 -2.90
CA ASP A 650 -8.15 -9.69 -3.70
C ASP A 650 -6.72 -9.31 -4.13
N CYS A 651 -6.63 -8.39 -5.09
CA CYS A 651 -5.38 -7.94 -5.71
C CYS A 651 -5.39 -6.42 -6.01
N MET A 652 -6.06 -5.62 -5.17
CA MET A 652 -6.02 -4.17 -5.27
C MET A 652 -4.62 -3.65 -4.98
N GLY A 653 -4.18 -2.65 -5.75
CA GLY A 653 -2.89 -2.04 -5.49
C GLY A 653 -2.74 -0.59 -5.97
N PRO A 654 -1.59 0.03 -5.68
CA PRO A 654 -0.42 -0.59 -5.00
C PRO A 654 -0.67 -0.94 -3.53
N GLY A 655 0.03 -1.97 -3.03
CA GLY A 655 -0.23 -2.60 -1.74
C GLY A 655 -0.05 -1.68 -0.53
N LYS A 656 0.94 -0.77 -0.57
CA LYS A 656 1.17 0.22 0.50
C LYS A 656 0.10 1.30 0.56
N ALA A 657 -0.67 1.48 -0.52
CA ALA A 657 -1.79 2.42 -0.57
C ALA A 657 -3.09 1.85 0.01
N ASN A 658 -3.14 0.53 0.25
CA ASN A 658 -4.30 -0.12 0.85
C ASN A 658 -4.27 0.06 2.36
N ASP A 659 -5.43 0.34 2.94
CA ASP A 659 -5.60 0.45 4.38
C ASP A 659 -5.36 -0.91 5.09
N PRO A 660 -4.46 -0.99 6.10
CA PRO A 660 -4.19 -2.24 6.83
C PRO A 660 -5.46 -2.89 7.39
N TYR A 661 -6.34 -2.10 8.00
CA TYR A 661 -7.56 -2.59 8.63
C TYR A 661 -8.59 -3.05 7.58
N GLY A 662 -9.06 -2.13 6.75
CA GLY A 662 -10.16 -2.33 5.82
C GLY A 662 -9.85 -3.33 4.69
N TYR A 663 -8.60 -3.39 4.24
CA TYR A 663 -8.20 -4.28 3.15
C TYR A 663 -7.69 -5.64 3.64
N TYR A 664 -6.78 -5.66 4.63
CA TYR A 664 -6.13 -6.91 5.06
C TYR A 664 -6.88 -7.53 6.26
N ARG A 665 -7.07 -6.80 7.36
CA ARG A 665 -7.70 -7.37 8.58
C ARG A 665 -9.17 -7.74 8.36
N LEU A 666 -9.93 -6.97 7.60
CA LEU A 666 -11.35 -7.24 7.36
C LEU A 666 -11.62 -8.32 6.28
N MET A 667 -10.60 -8.77 5.55
CA MET A 667 -10.79 -9.81 4.51
C MET A 667 -11.28 -11.15 5.11
N PRO A 668 -10.72 -11.67 6.23
CA PRO A 668 -11.30 -12.83 6.90
C PRO A 668 -12.68 -12.58 7.51
N TRP A 669 -13.01 -11.38 7.98
CA TRP A 669 -14.38 -11.04 8.41
C TRP A 669 -15.39 -11.15 7.26
N LYS A 670 -15.02 -10.65 6.07
CA LYS A 670 -15.81 -10.80 4.85
C LYS A 670 -15.98 -12.27 4.48
N ALA A 671 -14.90 -13.06 4.56
CA ALA A 671 -14.96 -14.50 4.34
C ALA A 671 -15.93 -15.19 5.33
N PHE A 672 -15.88 -14.85 6.62
CA PHE A 672 -16.82 -15.37 7.63
C PHE A 672 -18.27 -15.03 7.29
N LYS A 673 -18.57 -13.76 6.94
CA LYS A 673 -19.92 -13.32 6.55
C LYS A 673 -20.49 -14.13 5.38
N HIS A 674 -19.66 -14.49 4.41
CA HIS A 674 -20.07 -15.32 3.28
C HIS A 674 -20.13 -16.82 3.60
N GLY A 675 -19.57 -17.25 4.73
CA GLY A 675 -19.38 -18.65 5.08
C GLY A 675 -18.29 -19.33 4.25
N PHE A 676 -17.28 -18.57 3.82
CA PHE A 676 -16.12 -19.05 3.09
C PHE A 676 -15.09 -19.68 4.04
N THR A 677 -14.39 -20.70 3.56
CA THR A 677 -13.44 -21.51 4.35
C THR A 677 -11.99 -21.16 4.07
N GLY A 678 -11.73 -20.08 3.34
CA GLY A 678 -10.38 -19.58 3.10
C GLY A 678 -10.35 -18.19 2.48
N ALA A 679 -9.23 -17.50 2.66
CA ALA A 679 -8.95 -16.24 2.00
C ALA A 679 -7.46 -16.06 1.75
N GLY A 680 -7.13 -15.20 0.78
CA GLY A 680 -5.76 -14.79 0.51
C GLY A 680 -5.70 -13.43 -0.16
N PHE A 681 -4.50 -13.03 -0.58
CA PHE A 681 -4.31 -11.83 -1.38
C PHE A 681 -3.03 -11.91 -2.22
N TRP A 682 -3.00 -11.12 -3.29
CA TRP A 682 -1.79 -10.82 -4.06
C TRP A 682 -1.10 -9.61 -3.42
N VAL A 683 0.10 -9.70 -2.82
CA VAL A 683 1.06 -10.83 -2.75
C VAL A 683 1.94 -10.69 -1.48
N TYR A 684 2.62 -11.75 -1.06
CA TYR A 684 3.59 -11.68 0.05
C TYR A 684 4.78 -10.77 -0.30
N SER A 685 5.45 -11.08 -1.41
CA SER A 685 6.56 -10.31 -1.97
C SER A 685 6.43 -10.29 -3.49
N ASP A 686 6.69 -9.15 -4.13
CA ASP A 686 6.61 -9.04 -5.59
C ASP A 686 7.63 -9.99 -6.24
N PRO A 687 7.24 -10.82 -7.23
CA PRO A 687 8.11 -11.82 -7.86
C PRO A 687 9.06 -11.18 -8.88
N ILE A 688 9.91 -10.27 -8.40
CA ILE A 688 10.90 -9.53 -9.18
C ILE A 688 12.21 -9.43 -8.39
N GLU A 689 13.30 -9.15 -9.09
CA GLU A 689 14.65 -9.14 -8.51
C GLU A 689 14.91 -8.00 -7.51
N THR A 690 14.31 -6.83 -7.71
CA THR A 690 14.53 -5.67 -6.84
C THR A 690 13.20 -5.03 -6.46
N VAL A 691 12.95 -4.95 -5.15
CA VAL A 691 11.76 -4.33 -4.56
C VAL A 691 12.23 -3.30 -3.52
N PRO A 692 12.19 -1.99 -3.84
CA PRO A 692 12.52 -0.93 -2.89
C PRO A 692 11.48 -0.84 -1.78
N TRP A 693 11.86 -0.21 -0.67
CA TRP A 693 10.94 0.13 0.41
C TRP A 693 9.88 1.13 -0.05
N ASP A 694 10.25 2.05 -0.93
CA ASP A 694 9.37 3.11 -1.42
C ASP A 694 8.72 2.78 -2.77
N ASP A 695 7.47 3.20 -3.00
CA ASP A 695 6.77 3.04 -4.28
C ASP A 695 7.17 4.11 -5.33
N THR A 696 8.43 4.51 -5.36
CA THR A 696 8.91 5.68 -6.13
C THR A 696 9.47 5.28 -7.50
N ILE A 697 9.96 4.05 -7.64
CA ILE A 697 10.61 3.57 -8.87
C ILE A 697 9.59 3.16 -9.96
N LYS A 698 8.49 2.51 -9.60
CA LYS A 698 7.50 2.02 -10.55
C LYS A 698 6.23 2.85 -10.54
N SER A 699 5.77 3.23 -11.73
CA SER A 699 4.53 4.01 -11.90
C SER A 699 3.29 3.39 -11.22
N LYS A 700 3.29 2.06 -11.07
CA LYS A 700 2.22 1.26 -10.45
C LYS A 700 2.40 1.01 -8.94
N GLY A 701 3.57 1.32 -8.37
CA GLY A 701 3.99 0.89 -7.04
C GLY A 701 4.18 -0.64 -6.93
N TYR A 702 4.33 -1.13 -5.71
CA TYR A 702 4.54 -2.55 -5.38
C TYR A 702 3.38 -3.12 -4.56
N TYR A 703 3.22 -4.45 -4.55
CA TYR A 703 2.10 -5.13 -3.88
C TYR A 703 2.51 -5.82 -2.58
N GLY A 704 3.77 -6.23 -2.45
CA GLY A 704 4.31 -7.00 -1.34
C GLY A 704 4.05 -6.38 0.04
N VAL A 705 3.86 -7.24 1.04
CA VAL A 705 3.59 -6.90 2.44
C VAL A 705 4.81 -7.09 3.35
N VAL A 706 5.97 -7.40 2.78
CA VAL A 706 7.24 -7.48 3.51
C VAL A 706 8.33 -6.67 2.82
N TYR A 707 9.35 -6.32 3.58
CA TYR A 707 10.49 -5.53 3.16
C TYR A 707 11.78 -6.34 3.27
N GLY A 708 12.75 -6.08 2.38
CA GLY A 708 14.07 -6.71 2.43
C GLY A 708 15.11 -5.86 3.17
N ALA A 709 16.04 -6.51 3.86
CA ALA A 709 17.07 -5.81 4.62
C ALA A 709 18.13 -5.08 3.80
N ALA A 710 18.39 -5.53 2.57
CA ALA A 710 19.47 -5.00 1.73
C ALA A 710 19.35 -3.49 1.45
N ASP A 711 18.12 -3.02 1.24
CA ASP A 711 17.80 -1.63 0.89
C ASP A 711 17.10 -0.89 2.05
N SER A 712 17.25 -1.38 3.28
CA SER A 712 16.62 -0.77 4.45
C SER A 712 17.24 0.59 4.78
N PRO A 713 16.43 1.65 5.00
CA PRO A 713 16.94 2.97 5.38
C PRO A 713 17.46 3.02 6.82
N VAL A 714 17.21 1.97 7.62
CA VAL A 714 17.64 1.85 9.01
C VAL A 714 18.09 0.41 9.33
N PRO A 715 18.87 0.17 10.40
CA PRO A 715 19.24 -1.19 10.78
C PRO A 715 18.01 -2.07 11.11
N THR A 716 17.87 -3.22 10.46
CA THR A 716 16.72 -4.14 10.64
C THR A 716 16.79 -4.98 11.91
N GLY A 717 17.95 -5.03 12.59
CA GLY A 717 18.14 -5.92 13.73
C GLY A 717 18.55 -7.34 13.39
N GLY A 718 19.07 -7.55 12.17
CA GLY A 718 19.49 -8.85 11.70
C GLY A 718 18.37 -9.63 11.02
N GLU A 719 17.13 -9.13 11.00
CA GLU A 719 16.06 -9.69 10.19
C GLU A 719 16.32 -9.41 8.71
N ASN A 720 16.26 -10.44 7.86
CA ASN A 720 16.33 -10.29 6.41
C ASN A 720 14.97 -9.98 5.79
N ILE A 721 13.91 -10.45 6.45
CA ILE A 721 12.51 -10.22 6.12
C ILE A 721 11.89 -9.34 7.20
N VAL A 722 11.51 -8.12 6.84
CA VAL A 722 10.90 -7.16 7.77
C VAL A 722 9.39 -7.10 7.52
N PRO A 723 8.53 -7.40 8.51
CA PRO A 723 7.09 -7.38 8.33
C PRO A 723 6.57 -5.95 8.15
N SER A 724 5.41 -5.81 7.52
CA SER A 724 4.66 -4.56 7.48
C SER A 724 3.47 -4.59 8.43
N ARG A 725 2.91 -3.42 8.74
CA ARG A 725 1.61 -3.30 9.42
C ARG A 725 0.50 -4.03 8.66
N ARG A 726 0.56 -4.04 7.33
CA ARG A 726 -0.39 -4.77 6.47
C ARG A 726 -0.31 -6.28 6.68
N TRP A 727 0.89 -6.81 6.91
CA TRP A 727 1.09 -8.23 7.17
C TRP A 727 0.62 -8.65 8.58
N GLU A 728 0.88 -7.81 9.57
CA GLU A 728 0.37 -7.97 10.94
C GLU A 728 -1.17 -7.86 10.98
N ALA A 729 -1.75 -6.91 10.24
CA ALA A 729 -3.19 -6.76 10.10
C ALA A 729 -3.85 -8.01 9.49
N TRP A 730 -3.19 -8.65 8.51
CA TRP A 730 -3.64 -9.92 7.97
C TRP A 730 -3.62 -11.05 9.01
N ARG A 731 -2.56 -11.16 9.82
CA ARG A 731 -2.46 -12.15 10.91
C ARG A 731 -3.62 -11.98 11.90
N GLU A 732 -3.85 -10.75 12.37
CA GLU A 732 -4.96 -10.47 13.28
C GLU A 732 -6.33 -10.73 12.64
N GLY A 733 -6.49 -10.47 11.34
CA GLY A 733 -7.73 -10.83 10.63
C GLY A 733 -7.99 -12.34 10.65
N ILE A 734 -6.95 -13.16 10.48
CA ILE A 734 -7.08 -14.62 10.54
C ILE A 734 -7.52 -15.05 11.95
N GLU A 735 -6.93 -14.47 12.99
CA GLU A 735 -7.30 -14.71 14.37
C GLU A 735 -8.74 -14.26 14.66
N ASP A 736 -9.18 -13.12 14.12
CA ASP A 736 -10.57 -12.65 14.21
C ASP A 736 -11.57 -13.69 13.65
N TYR A 737 -11.24 -14.30 12.52
CA TYR A 737 -12.05 -15.36 11.93
C TYR A 737 -12.13 -16.59 12.86
N VAL A 738 -11.02 -16.95 13.53
CA VAL A 738 -11.00 -18.06 14.49
C VAL A 738 -11.93 -17.77 15.67
N TYR A 739 -11.95 -16.53 16.19
CA TYR A 739 -12.87 -16.13 17.25
C TYR A 739 -14.33 -16.36 16.85
N LEU A 740 -14.71 -15.85 15.69
CA LEU A 740 -16.07 -16.00 15.15
C LEU A 740 -16.43 -17.47 14.92
N ARG A 741 -15.51 -18.29 14.38
CA ARG A 741 -15.75 -19.71 14.13
C ARG A 741 -15.89 -20.53 15.40
N GLN A 742 -15.10 -20.25 16.44
CA GLN A 742 -15.21 -20.96 17.71
C GLN A 742 -16.55 -20.64 18.40
N LEU A 743 -16.98 -19.38 18.37
CA LEU A 743 -18.30 -19.02 18.88
C LEU A 743 -19.42 -19.64 18.04
N GLN A 744 -19.32 -19.63 16.71
CA GLN A 744 -20.29 -20.30 15.83
C GLN A 744 -20.36 -21.80 16.11
N ALA A 745 -19.23 -22.48 16.32
CA ALA A 745 -19.20 -23.90 16.65
C ALA A 745 -19.89 -24.20 18.00
N ALA A 746 -19.70 -23.34 19.01
CA ALA A 746 -20.40 -23.45 20.28
C ALA A 746 -21.93 -23.25 20.12
N VAL A 747 -22.35 -22.31 19.26
CA VAL A 747 -23.76 -22.09 18.91
C VAL A 747 -24.35 -23.33 18.22
N ASP A 748 -23.63 -23.90 17.27
CA ASP A 748 -24.07 -25.08 16.52
C ASP A 748 -24.29 -26.30 17.45
N GLU A 749 -23.45 -26.44 18.49
CA GLU A 749 -23.60 -27.49 19.51
C GLU A 749 -24.82 -27.25 20.40
N ILE A 750 -24.93 -26.05 20.99
CA ILE A 750 -26.02 -25.70 21.91
C ILE A 750 -27.37 -25.70 21.20
N LYS A 751 -27.42 -25.40 19.90
CA LYS A 751 -28.67 -25.44 19.11
C LYS A 751 -29.37 -26.80 19.17
N LYS A 752 -28.64 -27.89 19.42
CA LYS A 752 -29.20 -29.23 19.56
C LYS A 752 -30.06 -29.39 20.83
N THR A 753 -29.77 -28.62 21.87
CA THR A 753 -30.44 -28.72 23.18
C THR A 753 -31.24 -27.46 23.55
N GLU A 754 -30.74 -26.27 23.22
CA GLU A 754 -31.31 -24.97 23.59
C GLU A 754 -31.43 -24.03 22.36
N PRO A 755 -32.36 -24.28 21.42
CA PRO A 755 -32.44 -23.55 20.15
C PRO A 755 -32.75 -22.05 20.30
N ALA A 756 -33.49 -21.65 21.34
CA ALA A 756 -33.78 -20.23 21.59
C ALA A 756 -32.51 -19.44 21.96
N LYS A 757 -31.70 -19.99 22.87
CA LYS A 757 -30.40 -19.44 23.28
C LYS A 757 -29.42 -19.39 22.11
N ALA A 758 -29.33 -20.47 21.34
CA ALA A 758 -28.53 -20.51 20.12
C ALA A 758 -28.92 -19.40 19.12
N ASN A 759 -30.22 -19.13 18.94
CA ASN A 759 -30.68 -18.05 18.05
C ASN A 759 -30.32 -16.64 18.57
N GLN A 760 -30.32 -16.42 19.90
CA GLN A 760 -29.88 -15.15 20.50
C GLN A 760 -28.39 -14.89 20.23
N ILE A 761 -27.54 -15.89 20.42
CA ILE A 761 -26.10 -15.76 20.16
C ILE A 761 -25.82 -15.67 18.67
N GLN A 762 -26.55 -16.40 17.82
CA GLN A 762 -26.45 -16.26 16.37
C GLN A 762 -26.74 -14.81 15.92
N LYS A 763 -27.72 -14.16 16.55
CA LYS A 763 -28.01 -12.74 16.32
C LYS A 763 -26.86 -11.85 16.79
N LEU A 764 -26.23 -12.15 17.92
CA LEU A 764 -25.02 -11.45 18.37
C LEU A 764 -23.87 -11.55 17.35
N ILE A 765 -23.54 -12.76 16.89
CA ILE A 765 -22.50 -12.99 15.87
C ILE A 765 -22.77 -12.14 14.63
N ARG A 766 -24.01 -12.18 14.11
CA ARG A 766 -24.42 -11.39 12.94
C ARG A 766 -24.26 -9.89 13.19
N ASN A 767 -24.78 -9.38 14.31
CA ASN A 767 -24.71 -7.95 14.62
C ASN A 767 -23.27 -7.45 14.77
N ILE A 768 -22.41 -8.22 15.44
CA ILE A 768 -20.98 -7.89 15.58
C ILE A 768 -20.31 -7.86 14.20
N THR A 769 -20.51 -8.91 13.40
CA THR A 769 -19.92 -9.02 12.06
C THR A 769 -20.38 -7.88 11.15
N GLU A 770 -21.67 -7.54 11.18
CA GLU A 770 -22.23 -6.43 10.39
C GLU A 770 -21.68 -5.08 10.87
N LYS A 771 -21.61 -4.85 12.19
CA LYS A 771 -21.06 -3.60 12.73
C LYS A 771 -19.61 -3.39 12.30
N VAL A 772 -18.76 -4.41 12.43
CA VAL A 772 -17.35 -4.32 12.03
C VAL A 772 -17.24 -4.03 10.53
N LEU A 773 -17.96 -4.77 9.69
CA LEU A 773 -17.85 -4.62 8.23
C LEU A 773 -18.51 -3.34 7.67
N GLN A 774 -19.47 -2.75 8.37
CA GLN A 774 -20.10 -1.48 7.97
C GLN A 774 -19.29 -0.24 8.38
N ASN A 775 -18.32 -0.38 9.28
CA ASN A 775 -17.50 0.72 9.78
C ASN A 775 -16.01 0.42 9.50
N PRO A 776 -15.57 0.39 8.22
CA PRO A 776 -14.19 0.06 7.87
C PRO A 776 -13.17 1.13 8.27
N ASP A 777 -13.60 2.26 8.81
CA ASP A 777 -12.75 3.33 9.36
C ASP A 777 -12.75 3.32 10.91
N ASP A 778 -13.48 2.39 11.56
CA ASP A 778 -13.48 2.18 13.01
C ASP A 778 -12.41 1.13 13.39
N TYR A 779 -11.17 1.59 13.55
CA TYR A 779 -10.03 0.71 13.84
C TYR A 779 -10.13 -0.02 15.19
N ASP A 780 -10.99 0.43 16.11
CA ASP A 780 -11.23 -0.23 17.40
C ASP A 780 -12.32 -1.32 17.30
N GLY A 781 -13.15 -1.27 16.26
CA GLY A 781 -14.33 -2.11 16.11
C GLY A 781 -14.05 -3.62 16.19
N ALA A 782 -12.93 -4.08 15.59
CA ALA A 782 -12.55 -5.49 15.64
C ALA A 782 -12.01 -5.92 17.02
N TYR A 783 -11.27 -5.04 17.71
CA TYR A 783 -10.78 -5.31 19.06
C TYR A 783 -11.93 -5.41 20.07
N GLU A 784 -12.91 -4.51 19.99
CA GLU A 784 -14.11 -4.58 20.81
C GLU A 784 -14.98 -5.80 20.47
N ALA A 785 -15.03 -6.19 19.20
CA ALA A 785 -15.69 -7.42 18.77
C ALA A 785 -15.04 -8.66 19.39
N ARG A 786 -13.70 -8.77 19.38
CA ARG A 786 -12.96 -9.87 20.02
C ARG A 786 -13.34 -10.03 21.50
N LYS A 787 -13.32 -8.94 22.27
CA LYS A 787 -13.69 -8.96 23.70
C LYS A 787 -15.10 -9.50 23.92
N ASN A 788 -16.05 -9.04 23.11
CA ASN A 788 -17.45 -9.47 23.21
C ASN A 788 -17.63 -10.95 22.80
N ILE A 789 -16.92 -11.41 21.77
CA ILE A 789 -16.93 -12.81 21.33
C ILE A 789 -16.33 -13.72 22.42
N SER A 790 -15.18 -13.35 22.99
CA SER A 790 -14.54 -14.08 24.09
C SER A 790 -15.48 -14.18 25.29
N ARG A 791 -16.09 -13.07 25.72
CA ARG A 791 -17.04 -13.06 26.84
C ARG A 791 -18.21 -14.00 26.59
N ALA A 792 -18.84 -13.93 25.42
CA ALA A 792 -19.94 -14.81 25.05
C ALA A 792 -19.51 -16.28 25.06
N LEU A 793 -18.33 -16.60 24.53
CA LEU A 793 -17.82 -17.96 24.50
C LEU A 793 -17.52 -18.51 25.90
N ILE A 794 -16.98 -17.70 26.80
CA ILE A 794 -16.71 -18.07 28.21
C ILE A 794 -18.05 -18.31 28.93
N GLN A 795 -19.00 -17.36 28.84
CA GLN A 795 -20.31 -17.50 29.46
C GLN A 795 -21.06 -18.75 28.99
N LEU A 796 -20.93 -19.13 27.71
CA LEU A 796 -21.50 -20.38 27.19
C LEU A 796 -20.86 -21.62 27.81
N LYS A 797 -19.53 -21.62 27.98
CA LYS A 797 -18.81 -22.74 28.60
C LYS A 797 -19.13 -22.87 30.09
N ASP A 798 -19.35 -21.76 30.77
CA ASP A 798 -19.65 -21.72 32.21
C ASP A 798 -21.14 -21.93 32.51
N GLY A 799 -22.00 -22.00 31.50
CA GLY A 799 -23.45 -22.15 31.66
C GLY A 799 -24.20 -20.87 32.05
N ASN A 800 -23.51 -19.73 32.14
CA ASN A 800 -24.01 -18.45 32.71
C ASN A 800 -24.34 -17.39 31.64
N PHE A 801 -24.78 -17.81 30.45
CA PHE A 801 -25.16 -16.86 29.39
C PHE A 801 -26.64 -16.47 29.56
N ASP A 802 -26.86 -15.26 30.06
CA ASP A 802 -28.16 -14.58 30.19
C ASP A 802 -28.44 -13.63 29.01
#